data_AF-A0A4P7NDE3-F1
#
_entry.id   AF-A0A4P7NDE3-F1
#
_cell.length_a   1.000
_cell.length_b   1.000
_cell.length_c   1.000
_cell.angle_alpha   90.00
_cell.angle_beta   90.00
_cell.angle_gamma   90.00
#
_symmetry.space_group_name_H-M   'P 1'
#
loop_
_entity.id
_entity.type
_entity.pdbx_description
1 polymer ?
#
loop_
_entity_poly.entity_id
_entity_poly.type
_entity_poly.pdbx_seq_one_letter_code
_entity_poly.pdbx_strand_id
1 'polypeptide(L)'
;MNNRPPPHRTPSPGHPLQHGYQLDDAPYGRPGLNSASNLDIPMGPGRHTPSDQLQLHTAHSMANMSEPGYQQQPGGYRDEYSVNPEQHHDAYYNPTYTPTPNEAQTPYGEPGYEHDGRPLLPQQDSYGQYSDNPQQQQQQQGGLKRWKTVKRVPLYMGNLVLDCPVPPKLLNQFPHGERDEFTHMRYSAATCDPNDFYDEKFTLRQRLFSKPRETELFIVVTMYNEDEVLFARTMIGVFKNIEYMCKRPESKTWGKEAWKKIVVCIVSDGRAKINPRTRALLAGLGVYQEGIARQNVDDKPTTAHIYEYTTQIGMALKNDVVQLLPRQQPVQLLFCLKENNQKKINSHRWFFSAFGRVLNPNICVLLDAGTKPGGNSIYHLWKAFDLEPMCAGACGEIKAMLGTGGKNLFNPLVAAQNFEYKMSNILDKPLESAFGFISVLPGAFSAYRYIALQNDKNGQGPLEKYFAGEKLHGAGAGIFTANMYLAEDRILCFELVTKRNCHWILQYVKSATGETDVPDTATELILQRRRWLNGSFFAAIYAIAHFYQFFRSDHSFFRKIAFFIEFTFNTVNMIFAWFAIGNFFLVFKILTTSLGDETLLGTTGKILGVCFEWLYGVSLITCFVLAMGNRPAGSGPYYLAMIYFWAIIFCYLLFAAVFISVKAIMADAQRGLSVPELLKDQVVVTLILSIMSTYGIWLVASLLMFDPWHMFTSLVQYMLLSPTFTNVLNVYAFCNTHDISWGTKGDDKPDKLPSVSTKDGAGKADLPDEADLNTMYERELAVFAQKHVEEKKALTPSQLDEKQLDYYRGVRTVVVLLWMVTNFGLAAVVLSTAGLDRITPNTNAETKEQRATIYMAVVLYSVAALSGFKFIGAMWFLVVRMFRGV
;
A
#
# COMPACT_ATOMS: atom_id res chain seq x y z
N MET A 1 11.35 -42.12 39.38
CA MET A 1 10.74 -42.90 38.28
C MET A 1 9.74 -42.02 37.57
N ASN A 2 9.85 -41.97 36.26
CA ASN A 2 9.21 -41.06 35.32
C ASN A 2 7.72 -41.39 35.10
N ASN A 3 6.85 -40.38 35.15
CA ASN A 3 5.55 -40.38 34.46
C ASN A 3 5.59 -39.29 33.37
N ARG A 4 6.11 -39.64 32.20
CA ARG A 4 5.89 -38.88 30.95
C ARG A 4 4.75 -39.55 30.18
N PRO A 5 3.71 -38.84 29.73
CA PRO A 5 2.78 -39.38 28.74
C PRO A 5 3.47 -39.45 27.36
N PRO A 6 3.05 -40.36 26.48
CA PRO A 6 3.76 -40.64 25.23
C PRO A 6 3.53 -39.51 24.20
N PRO A 7 4.51 -39.21 23.33
CA PRO A 7 4.28 -38.35 22.18
C PRO A 7 3.64 -39.17 21.06
N HIS A 8 2.90 -38.48 20.18
CA HIS A 8 2.28 -38.98 18.93
C HIS A 8 0.83 -39.47 19.04
N ARG A 9 -0.09 -38.51 18.93
CA ARG A 9 -1.38 -38.71 18.28
C ARG A 9 -1.66 -37.52 17.35
N THR A 10 -1.96 -37.79 16.08
CA THR A 10 -2.42 -36.79 15.12
C THR A 10 -3.82 -36.28 15.50
N PRO A 11 -4.10 -34.96 15.45
CA PRO A 11 -5.38 -34.42 15.92
C PRO A 11 -6.52 -34.63 14.91
N SER A 12 -7.71 -34.91 15.45
CA SER A 12 -8.99 -34.98 14.72
C SER A 12 -9.74 -33.64 14.74
N PRO A 13 -10.63 -33.34 13.77
CA PRO A 13 -11.17 -31.99 13.52
C PRO A 13 -12.09 -31.39 14.61
N GLY A 14 -12.38 -32.10 15.70
CA GLY A 14 -13.34 -31.68 16.73
C GLY A 14 -12.73 -31.13 18.03
N HIS A 15 -11.41 -31.24 18.24
CA HIS A 15 -10.77 -30.78 19.48
C HIS A 15 -9.34 -30.27 19.21
N PRO A 16 -9.14 -28.97 18.95
CA PRO A 16 -7.81 -28.37 19.02
C PRO A 16 -7.35 -28.31 20.48
N LEU A 17 -6.10 -28.74 20.74
CA LEU A 17 -5.48 -28.67 22.06
C LEU A 17 -5.43 -27.23 22.56
N GLN A 18 -6.06 -26.98 23.71
CA GLN A 18 -5.88 -25.78 24.50
C GLN A 18 -4.69 -26.01 25.44
N HIS A 19 -3.46 -25.83 24.94
CA HIS A 19 -2.28 -25.62 25.79
C HIS A 19 -1.18 -24.84 25.07
N GLY A 20 -1.03 -23.58 25.48
CA GLY A 20 0.26 -22.99 25.81
C GLY A 20 1.19 -22.59 24.66
N TYR A 21 0.82 -21.57 23.88
CA TYR A 21 1.85 -20.57 23.57
C TYR A 21 2.16 -19.86 24.89
N GLN A 22 3.42 -19.85 25.31
CA GLN A 22 3.85 -19.14 26.51
C GLN A 22 3.81 -17.62 26.25
N LEU A 23 2.59 -17.10 26.18
CA LEU A 23 2.19 -15.70 26.23
C LEU A 23 1.24 -15.49 27.41
N ASP A 24 1.33 -16.33 28.45
CA ASP A 24 0.99 -15.85 29.79
C ASP A 24 1.97 -14.71 30.08
N ASP A 25 1.43 -13.58 30.51
CA ASP A 25 2.03 -12.25 30.55
C ASP A 25 1.99 -11.51 29.21
N ALA A 26 0.77 -11.13 28.82
CA ALA A 26 0.57 -9.82 28.22
C ALA A 26 1.04 -8.76 29.24
N PRO A 27 1.88 -7.77 28.88
CA PRO A 27 2.22 -6.66 29.77
C PRO A 27 1.02 -5.76 30.11
N TYR A 28 -0.13 -6.02 29.49
CA TYR A 28 -1.42 -5.39 29.77
C TYR A 28 -2.43 -6.49 30.13
N GLY A 29 -2.67 -6.65 31.43
CA GLY A 29 -3.44 -7.74 32.01
C GLY A 29 -4.92 -7.77 31.58
N ARG A 30 -5.47 -8.99 31.49
CA ARG A 30 -6.92 -9.25 31.46
C ARG A 30 -7.46 -9.21 32.90
N PRO A 31 -8.53 -8.48 33.22
CA PRO A 31 -9.39 -8.82 34.35
C PRO A 31 -10.21 -10.06 33.96
N GLY A 32 -10.03 -11.17 34.67
CA GLY A 32 -10.78 -12.40 34.46
C GLY A 32 -12.20 -12.30 35.02
N LEU A 33 -13.17 -12.91 34.32
CA LEU A 33 -14.47 -13.27 34.89
C LEU A 33 -14.74 -14.75 34.63
N ASN A 34 -14.64 -15.53 35.71
CA ASN A 34 -15.33 -16.82 35.84
C ASN A 34 -16.67 -16.55 36.52
N SER A 35 -17.78 -16.94 35.90
CA SER A 35 -18.89 -17.59 36.63
C SER A 35 -19.89 -18.21 35.65
N ALA A 36 -20.21 -19.46 35.91
CA ALA A 36 -21.37 -20.15 35.39
C ALA A 36 -22.62 -19.70 36.16
N SER A 37 -23.74 -19.51 35.47
CA SER A 37 -25.07 -19.65 36.06
C SER A 37 -26.14 -19.80 34.97
N ASN A 38 -26.82 -20.95 34.99
CA ASN A 38 -28.13 -21.18 34.39
C ASN A 38 -29.14 -20.12 34.83
N LEU A 39 -30.03 -19.67 33.94
CA LEU A 39 -31.38 -19.22 34.29
C LEU A 39 -32.30 -19.18 33.06
N ASP A 40 -33.49 -19.74 33.27
CA ASP A 40 -34.57 -20.00 32.32
C ASP A 40 -35.14 -18.75 31.62
N ILE A 41 -35.63 -18.97 30.39
CA ILE A 41 -36.32 -17.99 29.55
C ILE A 41 -37.84 -18.23 29.63
N PRO A 42 -38.68 -17.24 29.97
CA PRO A 42 -40.08 -17.26 29.58
C PRO A 42 -40.28 -16.52 28.26
N MET A 43 -40.90 -17.21 27.30
CA MET A 43 -41.32 -16.68 26.01
C MET A 43 -42.42 -15.62 26.14
N GLY A 44 -42.28 -14.51 25.41
CA GLY A 44 -43.33 -13.53 25.13
C GLY A 44 -43.13 -12.90 23.74
N PRO A 45 -44.20 -12.51 23.02
CA PRO A 45 -44.11 -12.19 21.60
C PRO A 45 -43.83 -10.69 21.34
N GLY A 46 -42.90 -10.42 20.43
CA GLY A 46 -43.02 -9.29 19.48
C GLY A 46 -42.18 -8.03 19.70
N ARG A 47 -41.25 -7.84 18.74
CA ARG A 47 -40.80 -6.59 18.10
C ARG A 47 -39.81 -5.65 18.83
N HIS A 48 -38.61 -5.58 18.22
CA HIS A 48 -37.47 -4.66 18.39
C HIS A 48 -36.53 -4.96 19.57
N THR A 49 -35.32 -5.42 19.25
CA THR A 49 -34.18 -5.51 20.18
C THR A 49 -33.46 -4.16 20.25
N PRO A 50 -33.36 -3.51 21.43
CA PRO A 50 -32.73 -2.19 21.61
C PRO A 50 -31.20 -2.29 21.75
N SER A 51 -30.53 -3.16 20.98
CA SER A 51 -29.15 -3.56 21.27
C SER A 51 -28.04 -2.82 20.50
N ASP A 52 -28.35 -1.80 19.70
CA ASP A 52 -27.35 -1.06 18.91
C ASP A 52 -27.23 0.44 19.29
N GLN A 53 -27.89 0.90 20.37
CA GLN A 53 -27.73 2.29 20.84
C GLN A 53 -26.36 2.51 21.50
N LEU A 54 -25.55 3.36 20.88
CA LEU A 54 -24.35 3.92 21.50
C LEU A 54 -24.83 5.02 22.48
N GLN A 55 -24.47 4.95 23.76
CA GLN A 55 -24.67 6.06 24.70
C GLN A 55 -23.71 7.19 24.32
N LEU A 56 -24.07 7.95 23.28
CA LEU A 56 -23.38 9.17 22.89
C LEU A 56 -23.63 10.23 23.97
N HIS A 57 -22.57 10.85 24.46
CA HIS A 57 -22.66 11.89 25.48
C HIS A 57 -23.73 12.93 25.12
N THR A 58 -24.59 13.21 26.10
CA THR A 58 -25.71 14.13 26.02
C THR A 58 -25.15 15.56 26.13
N ALA A 59 -24.84 16.20 25.01
CA ALA A 59 -24.89 17.64 24.96
C ALA A 59 -26.38 18.02 24.89
N HIS A 60 -27.00 18.20 26.06
CA HIS A 60 -28.38 18.66 26.17
C HIS A 60 -28.55 19.98 25.40
N SER A 61 -29.37 19.99 24.34
CA SER A 61 -29.85 21.22 23.73
C SER A 61 -31.04 21.72 24.52
N MET A 62 -30.86 22.81 25.26
CA MET A 62 -31.92 23.55 25.95
C MET A 62 -32.72 24.36 24.92
N ALA A 63 -33.58 23.70 24.16
CA ALA A 63 -34.63 24.33 23.38
C ALA A 63 -35.97 24.18 24.11
N ASN A 64 -36.06 24.76 25.32
CA ASN A 64 -37.30 25.09 26.03
C ASN A 64 -36.93 25.69 27.39
N MET A 65 -36.48 26.94 27.40
CA MET A 65 -36.54 27.84 28.56
C MET A 65 -36.19 29.24 28.06
N SER A 66 -37.22 29.99 27.66
CA SER A 66 -37.11 31.43 27.45
C SER A 66 -38.35 32.08 28.07
N GLU A 67 -38.22 32.54 29.31
CA GLU A 67 -38.98 33.67 29.83
C GLU A 67 -38.00 34.76 30.31
N PRO A 68 -38.42 36.04 30.31
CA PRO A 68 -37.55 37.16 30.01
C PRO A 68 -36.81 37.69 31.24
N GLY A 69 -35.58 38.17 30.99
CA GLY A 69 -34.67 38.63 32.02
C GLY A 69 -35.03 39.94 32.70
N TYR A 70 -34.60 40.06 33.96
CA TYR A 70 -34.37 41.34 34.62
C TYR A 70 -32.91 41.77 34.42
N GLN A 71 -32.77 43.05 34.07
CA GLN A 71 -31.51 43.78 33.90
C GLN A 71 -30.73 43.90 35.22
N GLN A 72 -29.39 43.79 35.17
CA GLN A 72 -28.50 44.78 35.76
C GLN A 72 -27.02 44.59 35.34
N GLN A 73 -26.36 45.73 35.22
CA GLN A 73 -25.01 45.97 34.67
C GLN A 73 -23.96 46.04 35.82
N PRO A 74 -22.65 46.26 35.57
CA PRO A 74 -21.60 45.31 35.93
C PRO A 74 -20.63 45.82 37.02
N GLY A 75 -19.89 44.91 37.66
CA GLY A 75 -18.72 45.30 38.44
C GLY A 75 -17.91 44.16 39.08
N GLY A 76 -16.61 44.10 38.75
CA GLY A 76 -15.54 43.85 39.73
C GLY A 76 -15.11 42.42 40.04
N TYR A 77 -13.89 42.07 39.60
CA TYR A 77 -13.12 40.86 39.93
C TYR A 77 -12.86 40.63 41.43
N ARG A 78 -13.01 39.38 41.94
CA ARG A 78 -11.91 38.46 42.36
C ARG A 78 -12.39 37.25 43.20
N ASP A 79 -11.90 36.08 42.77
CA ASP A 79 -11.41 34.90 43.51
C ASP A 79 -12.24 34.21 44.63
N GLU A 80 -12.76 33.01 44.32
CA GLU A 80 -12.75 31.80 45.18
C GLU A 80 -13.01 30.59 44.25
N TYR A 81 -12.37 29.42 44.39
CA TYR A 81 -12.77 28.38 45.34
C TYR A 81 -11.65 27.33 45.52
N SER A 82 -11.42 26.94 46.77
CA SER A 82 -10.94 25.62 47.16
C SER A 82 -12.12 24.83 47.74
N VAL A 83 -12.42 23.66 47.18
CA VAL A 83 -13.43 22.71 47.67
C VAL A 83 -12.81 21.85 48.76
N ASN A 84 -13.49 21.70 49.90
CA ASN A 84 -13.15 20.69 50.91
C ASN A 84 -14.25 19.60 50.93
N PRO A 85 -13.94 18.36 50.52
CA PRO A 85 -14.91 17.30 50.35
C PRO A 85 -15.02 16.43 51.61
N GLU A 86 -15.88 16.78 52.56
CA GLU A 86 -16.12 15.88 53.71
C GLU A 86 -17.47 16.02 54.42
N GLN A 87 -18.46 16.68 53.82
CA GLN A 87 -19.76 16.89 54.48
C GLN A 87 -20.92 16.62 53.52
N HIS A 88 -21.38 15.37 53.49
CA HIS A 88 -22.73 14.98 53.90
C HIS A 88 -23.09 13.60 53.32
N HIS A 89 -22.93 12.61 54.19
CA HIS A 89 -23.52 11.29 54.10
C HIS A 89 -24.96 11.34 54.63
N ASP A 90 -25.81 10.51 54.03
CA ASP A 90 -27.03 9.91 54.57
C ASP A 90 -28.24 10.81 54.90
N ALA A 91 -29.29 10.72 54.07
CA ALA A 91 -30.55 10.06 54.46
C ALA A 91 -31.61 10.14 53.35
N TYR A 92 -32.13 8.97 52.97
CA TYR A 92 -33.31 8.75 52.14
C TYR A 92 -34.61 9.20 52.84
N TYR A 93 -35.56 9.79 52.10
CA TYR A 93 -36.97 9.31 51.97
C TYR A 93 -37.81 10.29 51.12
N ASN A 94 -38.55 9.76 50.14
CA ASN A 94 -39.67 10.43 49.45
C ASN A 94 -40.98 10.20 50.24
N PRO A 95 -41.98 11.09 50.13
CA PRO A 95 -43.22 10.66 49.46
C PRO A 95 -43.95 11.74 48.64
N THR A 96 -44.98 11.26 47.96
CA THR A 96 -45.69 11.72 46.76
C THR A 96 -47.00 12.49 46.97
N TYR A 97 -47.26 13.45 46.06
CA TYR A 97 -48.50 13.78 45.31
C TYR A 97 -49.83 14.11 46.04
N THR A 98 -50.43 15.27 45.72
CA THR A 98 -51.80 15.45 45.14
C THR A 98 -52.20 16.95 45.00
N PRO A 99 -53.19 17.30 44.14
CA PRO A 99 -53.25 18.59 43.43
C PRO A 99 -54.53 19.45 43.65
N THR A 100 -54.53 20.64 43.00
CA THR A 100 -55.66 21.56 42.58
C THR A 100 -56.11 22.66 43.58
N PRO A 101 -56.89 23.71 43.20
CA PRO A 101 -57.26 24.28 41.87
C PRO A 101 -57.31 25.85 41.74
N ASN A 102 -57.44 26.33 40.49
CA ASN A 102 -58.19 27.47 39.88
C ASN A 102 -58.45 28.83 40.58
N GLU A 103 -58.31 29.91 39.78
CA GLU A 103 -59.27 31.00 39.46
C GLU A 103 -58.52 32.14 38.71
N ALA A 104 -59.04 33.08 37.91
CA ALA A 104 -60.07 33.19 36.87
C ALA A 104 -59.90 34.62 36.24
N GLN A 105 -60.19 34.77 34.94
CA GLN A 105 -60.70 35.98 34.23
C GLN A 105 -59.84 37.28 34.04
N THR A 106 -59.37 37.51 32.77
CA THR A 106 -59.60 38.62 31.79
C THR A 106 -60.09 40.05 32.21
N PRO A 107 -60.07 41.15 31.36
CA PRO A 107 -59.59 41.35 29.95
C PRO A 107 -59.05 42.78 29.52
N TYR A 108 -58.69 42.89 28.21
CA TYR A 108 -58.77 44.04 27.25
C TYR A 108 -57.67 45.15 27.13
N GLY A 109 -57.25 45.40 25.87
CA GLY A 109 -56.93 46.76 25.36
C GLY A 109 -55.76 46.89 24.36
N GLU A 110 -56.05 46.97 23.06
CA GLU A 110 -55.22 47.57 21.97
C GLU A 110 -55.92 48.90 21.51
N PRO A 111 -55.48 49.71 20.52
CA PRO A 111 -54.21 49.84 19.77
C PRO A 111 -53.76 51.33 19.55
N GLY A 112 -52.69 51.60 18.79
CA GLY A 112 -52.44 52.95 18.22
C GLY A 112 -51.11 53.17 17.47
N TYR A 113 -51.21 53.39 16.15
CA TYR A 113 -50.16 53.84 15.22
C TYR A 113 -49.93 55.37 15.30
N GLU A 114 -48.71 55.86 15.01
CA GLU A 114 -48.54 57.07 14.16
C GLU A 114 -47.08 57.31 13.70
N HIS A 115 -46.98 58.12 12.64
CA HIS A 115 -45.95 58.23 11.62
C HIS A 115 -45.13 59.53 11.76
N ASP A 116 -44.06 59.63 10.96
CA ASP A 116 -43.46 60.85 10.38
C ASP A 116 -42.28 61.63 11.03
N GLY A 117 -41.34 61.99 10.15
CA GLY A 117 -40.87 63.40 10.08
C GLY A 117 -39.37 63.68 10.27
N ARG A 118 -38.56 63.49 9.23
CA ARG A 118 -37.23 64.16 9.04
C ARG A 118 -37.41 65.69 8.81
N PRO A 119 -36.35 66.51 8.60
CA PRO A 119 -34.94 66.54 9.05
C PRO A 119 -34.53 67.95 9.58
N LEU A 120 -33.26 68.19 9.95
CA LEU A 120 -32.51 69.44 9.65
C LEU A 120 -31.03 69.34 10.08
N LEU A 121 -30.13 69.65 9.14
CA LEU A 121 -28.69 69.91 9.31
C LEU A 121 -28.47 71.35 9.84
N PRO A 122 -27.30 71.62 10.44
CA PRO A 122 -26.43 72.63 9.83
C PRO A 122 -24.93 72.27 9.79
N GLN A 123 -24.29 72.93 8.83
CA GLN A 123 -22.93 72.84 8.33
C GLN A 123 -22.03 73.91 9.00
N GLN A 124 -20.74 73.63 9.22
CA GLN A 124 -19.71 74.69 9.20
C GLN A 124 -18.30 74.15 8.89
N ASP A 125 -17.66 74.81 7.93
CA ASP A 125 -16.41 74.48 7.25
C ASP A 125 -15.13 74.92 8.01
N SER A 126 -13.98 74.28 7.73
CA SER A 126 -12.72 75.00 7.49
C SER A 126 -11.63 74.14 6.79
N TYR A 127 -11.41 74.48 5.51
CA TYR A 127 -10.21 74.47 4.65
C TYR A 127 -8.98 73.56 4.92
N GLY A 128 -8.53 72.87 3.85
CA GLY A 128 -7.12 72.45 3.70
C GLY A 128 -6.72 71.45 2.60
N GLN A 129 -6.75 71.87 1.33
CA GLN A 129 -5.82 71.51 0.22
C GLN A 129 -6.00 70.20 -0.62
N TYR A 130 -6.00 70.41 -1.94
CA TYR A 130 -6.28 69.48 -3.06
C TYR A 130 -5.09 68.62 -3.52
N SER A 131 -5.37 67.41 -4.03
CA SER A 131 -4.70 66.82 -5.21
C SER A 131 -5.65 65.86 -5.96
N ASP A 132 -5.54 65.84 -7.29
CA ASP A 132 -6.58 65.42 -8.25
C ASP A 132 -6.40 63.98 -8.81
N ASN A 133 -7.51 63.23 -8.86
CA ASN A 133 -7.95 62.15 -9.79
C ASN A 133 -7.17 60.79 -9.96
N PRO A 134 -7.80 59.68 -10.45
CA PRO A 134 -9.24 59.39 -10.70
C PRO A 134 -9.77 58.01 -10.18
N GLN A 135 -11.06 57.98 -9.87
CA GLN A 135 -12.05 56.87 -9.93
C GLN A 135 -11.62 55.38 -9.86
N GLN A 136 -12.12 54.68 -8.84
CA GLN A 136 -12.89 53.43 -8.99
C GLN A 136 -13.76 53.18 -7.74
N GLN A 137 -15.05 53.55 -7.81
CA GLN A 137 -16.04 53.15 -6.81
C GLN A 137 -16.34 51.66 -6.96
N GLN A 138 -15.73 50.82 -6.14
CA GLN A 138 -16.28 49.51 -5.84
C GLN A 138 -17.36 49.68 -4.77
N GLN A 139 -18.62 49.52 -5.17
CA GLN A 139 -19.73 49.29 -4.26
C GLN A 139 -19.41 48.06 -3.39
N GLN A 140 -19.10 48.30 -2.11
CA GLN A 140 -19.14 47.26 -1.10
C GLN A 140 -20.61 46.87 -0.88
N GLN A 141 -21.05 45.80 -1.52
CA GLN A 141 -22.18 45.02 -1.01
C GLN A 141 -21.77 44.46 0.35
N GLY A 142 -22.27 45.09 1.41
CA GLY A 142 -22.16 44.58 2.78
C GLY A 142 -22.91 43.26 2.90
N GLY A 143 -22.20 42.14 2.70
CA GLY A 143 -22.67 40.84 3.13
C GLY A 143 -22.77 40.81 4.65
N LEU A 144 -23.93 40.42 5.17
CA LEU A 144 -24.14 40.15 6.60
C LEU A 144 -23.05 39.19 7.11
N LYS A 145 -22.15 39.67 7.96
CA LYS A 145 -21.21 38.82 8.71
C LYS A 145 -22.00 38.04 9.75
N ARG A 146 -22.41 36.83 9.41
CA ARG A 146 -23.03 35.86 10.32
C ARG A 146 -21.94 35.35 11.28
N TRP A 147 -22.12 35.56 12.58
CA TRP A 147 -21.17 35.13 13.60
C TRP A 147 -21.20 33.59 13.69
N LYS A 148 -20.03 32.94 13.57
CA LYS A 148 -19.90 31.49 13.82
C LYS A 148 -20.14 31.21 15.29
N THR A 149 -21.05 30.31 15.60
CA THR A 149 -21.43 29.97 16.98
C THR A 149 -20.33 29.11 17.62
N VAL A 150 -19.56 29.69 18.54
CA VAL A 150 -18.54 28.97 19.33
C VAL A 150 -19.25 28.04 20.31
N LYS A 151 -19.19 26.71 20.09
CA LYS A 151 -19.77 25.72 21.03
C LYS A 151 -18.67 25.17 21.95
N ARG A 152 -18.96 25.04 23.26
CA ARG A 152 -18.07 24.36 24.21
C ARG A 152 -18.33 22.86 24.16
N VAL A 153 -17.31 22.05 23.89
CA VAL A 153 -17.41 20.59 23.83
C VAL A 153 -16.54 19.97 24.94
N PRO A 154 -17.09 19.10 25.80
CA PRO A 154 -16.32 18.43 26.84
C PRO A 154 -15.28 17.48 26.21
N LEU A 155 -14.10 17.37 26.82
CA LEU A 155 -13.07 16.42 26.37
C LEU A 155 -13.48 14.99 26.73
N TYR A 156 -13.25 14.05 25.82
CA TYR A 156 -13.45 12.64 26.07
C TYR A 156 -12.14 12.00 26.54
N MET A 157 -12.09 11.60 27.82
CA MET A 157 -10.87 11.06 28.44
C MET A 157 -9.62 11.96 28.30
N GLY A 158 -9.81 13.28 28.24
CA GLY A 158 -8.73 14.25 28.02
C GLY A 158 -8.40 14.54 26.56
N ASN A 159 -9.08 13.88 25.61
CA ASN A 159 -8.86 14.04 24.17
C ASN A 159 -10.00 14.83 23.51
N LEU A 160 -9.68 15.62 22.48
CA LEU A 160 -10.69 16.36 21.71
C LEU A 160 -11.42 15.41 20.76
N VAL A 161 -12.67 15.11 21.10
CA VAL A 161 -13.58 14.28 20.30
C VAL A 161 -14.85 15.08 20.02
N LEU A 162 -15.23 15.18 18.75
CA LEU A 162 -16.41 15.91 18.30
C LEU A 162 -17.35 14.94 17.57
N ASP A 163 -18.62 14.93 17.95
CA ASP A 163 -19.66 14.25 17.18
C ASP A 163 -20.37 15.28 16.29
N CYS A 164 -20.17 15.16 14.99
CA CYS A 164 -20.65 16.12 14.01
C CYS A 164 -21.80 15.50 13.20
N PRO A 165 -22.98 16.15 13.15
CA PRO A 165 -24.09 15.66 12.33
C PRO A 165 -23.66 15.65 10.85
N VAL A 166 -24.09 14.62 10.13
CA VAL A 166 -23.83 14.50 8.68
C VAL A 166 -24.85 15.35 7.92
N PRO A 167 -24.53 15.92 6.73
CA PRO A 167 -25.44 16.82 6.03
C PRO A 167 -26.86 16.22 5.84
N PRO A 168 -27.95 17.00 6.08
CA PRO A 168 -29.32 16.50 5.98
C PRO A 168 -29.68 15.91 4.61
N LYS A 169 -29.07 16.41 3.53
CA LYS A 169 -29.22 15.85 2.18
C LYS A 169 -28.75 14.41 2.06
N LEU A 170 -27.76 14.02 2.85
CA LEU A 170 -27.24 12.66 2.91
C LEU A 170 -28.13 11.81 3.82
N LEU A 171 -28.52 12.34 4.98
CA LEU A 171 -29.40 11.67 5.93
C LEU A 171 -30.77 11.33 5.35
N ASN A 172 -31.41 12.27 4.63
CA ASN A 172 -32.74 12.09 4.05
C ASN A 172 -32.82 11.00 2.96
N GLN A 173 -31.68 10.44 2.51
CA GLN A 173 -31.66 9.36 1.52
C GLN A 173 -31.87 7.97 2.15
N PHE A 174 -31.80 7.86 3.47
CA PHE A 174 -31.79 6.60 4.21
C PHE A 174 -32.75 6.60 5.41
N PRO A 175 -33.36 5.47 5.76
CA PRO A 175 -34.02 5.31 7.05
C PRO A 175 -32.98 5.30 8.17
N HIS A 176 -33.07 6.23 9.11
CA HIS A 176 -32.18 6.33 10.26
C HIS A 176 -32.99 6.48 11.56
N GLY A 177 -32.43 5.98 12.66
CA GLY A 177 -32.95 6.29 14.00
C GLY A 177 -32.71 7.75 14.38
N GLU A 178 -33.16 8.15 15.58
CA GLU A 178 -32.97 9.53 16.08
C GLU A 178 -31.48 9.88 16.29
N ARG A 179 -30.66 8.92 16.75
CA ARG A 179 -29.20 9.11 16.94
C ARG A 179 -28.47 7.77 16.81
N ASP A 180 -27.84 7.53 15.67
CA ASP A 180 -27.14 6.27 15.34
C ASP A 180 -25.82 6.52 14.57
N GLU A 181 -25.00 5.49 14.34
CA GLU A 181 -23.71 5.52 13.62
C GLU A 181 -23.79 6.08 12.19
N PHE A 182 -25.00 6.08 11.62
CA PHE A 182 -25.34 6.64 10.31
C PHE A 182 -25.63 8.15 10.35
N THR A 183 -25.89 8.71 11.53
CA THR A 183 -26.34 10.11 11.70
C THR A 183 -25.21 11.10 12.02
N HIS A 184 -24.19 10.64 12.75
CA HIS A 184 -23.09 11.46 13.23
C HIS A 184 -21.74 10.89 12.78
N MET A 185 -20.88 11.75 12.26
CA MET A 185 -19.46 11.49 12.03
C MET A 185 -18.70 11.85 13.31
N ARG A 186 -17.87 10.95 13.83
CA ARG A 186 -17.03 11.21 15.00
C ARG A 186 -15.66 11.67 14.53
N TYR A 187 -15.21 12.81 15.01
CA TYR A 187 -13.89 13.37 14.77
C TYR A 187 -13.04 13.28 16.03
N SER A 188 -11.78 12.88 15.90
CA SER A 188 -10.78 12.92 16.98
C SER A 188 -9.50 13.59 16.47
N ALA A 189 -8.97 14.54 17.24
CA ALA A 189 -7.67 15.15 16.97
C ALA A 189 -6.59 14.39 17.76
N ALA A 190 -5.75 13.60 17.08
CA ALA A 190 -4.68 12.86 17.72
C ALA A 190 -3.45 13.76 17.90
N THR A 191 -2.97 13.90 19.13
CA THR A 191 -1.82 14.76 19.51
C THR A 191 -0.60 13.96 19.96
N CYS A 192 -0.55 12.68 19.62
CA CYS A 192 0.46 11.70 20.05
C CYS A 192 1.12 10.96 18.88
N ASP A 193 2.19 10.21 19.15
CA ASP A 193 2.76 9.25 18.18
C ASP A 193 1.81 8.05 18.03
N PRO A 194 1.72 7.42 16.83
CA PRO A 194 0.96 6.20 16.62
C PRO A 194 1.12 5.11 17.69
N ASN A 195 2.32 4.92 18.25
CA ASN A 195 2.55 3.86 19.24
C ASN A 195 1.86 4.15 20.58
N ASP A 196 1.72 5.44 20.91
CA ASP A 196 1.18 5.92 22.18
C ASP A 196 -0.34 6.16 22.11
N PHE A 197 -0.96 6.02 20.94
CA PHE A 197 -2.39 6.28 20.72
C PHE A 197 -3.31 5.56 21.73
N TYR A 198 -3.08 4.27 21.95
CA TYR A 198 -3.84 3.48 22.93
C TYR A 198 -3.52 3.90 24.38
N ASP A 199 -2.24 4.17 24.67
CA ASP A 199 -1.77 4.48 26.02
C ASP A 199 -2.20 5.90 26.48
N GLU A 200 -2.33 6.85 25.53
CA GLU A 200 -2.94 8.16 25.72
C GLU A 200 -4.48 8.14 25.69
N LYS A 201 -5.08 6.95 25.85
CA LYS A 201 -6.53 6.74 26.01
C LYS A 201 -7.37 7.20 24.82
N PHE A 202 -6.80 7.26 23.61
CA PHE A 202 -7.62 7.36 22.41
C PHE A 202 -8.33 6.01 22.16
N THR A 203 -9.55 6.09 21.65
CA THR A 203 -10.38 4.91 21.37
C THR A 203 -11.17 5.10 20.09
N LEU A 204 -11.63 4.00 19.51
CA LEU A 204 -12.36 3.94 18.26
C LEU A 204 -13.80 3.47 18.49
N ARG A 205 -14.71 3.92 17.62
CA ARG A 205 -16.17 3.74 17.71
C ARG A 205 -16.58 2.29 17.92
N GLN A 206 -15.87 1.33 17.30
CA GLN A 206 -16.17 -0.09 17.41
C GLN A 206 -16.10 -0.62 18.86
N ARG A 207 -15.27 0.01 19.72
CA ARG A 207 -15.15 -0.33 21.14
C ARG A 207 -16.18 0.38 22.02
N LEU A 208 -16.82 1.43 21.51
CA LEU A 208 -17.75 2.28 22.26
C LEU A 208 -19.20 1.81 22.20
N PHE A 209 -19.54 0.86 21.32
CA PHE A 209 -20.86 0.24 21.33
C PHE A 209 -21.12 -0.52 22.64
N SER A 210 -22.38 -0.52 23.08
CA SER A 210 -22.83 -1.25 24.28
C SER A 210 -22.36 -2.70 24.30
N LYS A 211 -22.38 -3.34 23.12
CA LYS A 211 -21.66 -4.58 22.83
C LYS A 211 -20.51 -4.26 21.87
N PRO A 212 -19.24 -4.26 22.34
CA PRO A 212 -18.09 -3.98 21.50
C PRO A 212 -18.06 -4.90 20.28
N ARG A 213 -17.83 -4.32 19.09
CA ARG A 213 -17.73 -5.08 17.83
C ARG A 213 -16.34 -5.66 17.70
N GLU A 214 -16.25 -6.99 17.55
CA GLU A 214 -15.00 -7.65 17.19
C GLU A 214 -14.68 -7.42 15.72
N THR A 215 -13.44 -7.03 15.43
CA THR A 215 -12.97 -6.80 14.06
C THR A 215 -12.32 -8.07 13.52
N GLU A 216 -12.99 -8.76 12.61
CA GLU A 216 -12.42 -9.93 11.94
C GLU A 216 -11.44 -9.50 10.83
N LEU A 217 -11.83 -8.46 10.07
CA LEU A 217 -11.07 -7.98 8.94
C LEU A 217 -10.85 -6.47 9.05
N PHE A 218 -9.60 -6.06 9.06
CA PHE A 218 -9.21 -4.66 9.07
C PHE A 218 -8.49 -4.33 7.77
N ILE A 219 -9.08 -3.50 6.92
CA ILE A 219 -8.56 -3.20 5.57
C ILE A 219 -7.99 -1.79 5.58
N VAL A 220 -6.72 -1.60 5.25
CA VAL A 220 -6.15 -0.26 5.03
C VAL A 220 -6.03 0.06 3.55
N VAL A 221 -6.41 1.27 3.19
CA VAL A 221 -6.13 1.90 1.91
C VAL A 221 -5.18 3.07 2.17
N THR A 222 -3.91 2.92 1.79
CA THR A 222 -2.93 4.01 1.90
C THR A 222 -2.97 4.89 0.66
N MET A 223 -3.04 6.21 0.87
CA MET A 223 -3.07 7.21 -0.18
C MET A 223 -2.14 8.40 0.15
N TYR A 224 -1.60 9.04 -0.88
CA TYR A 224 -0.85 10.28 -0.82
C TYR A 224 -1.60 11.40 -1.56
N ASN A 225 -1.51 11.40 -2.90
CA ASN A 225 -2.06 12.43 -3.77
C ASN A 225 -2.86 11.87 -4.95
N GLU A 226 -3.27 10.60 -4.88
CA GLU A 226 -4.05 9.93 -5.91
C GLU A 226 -5.37 10.68 -6.17
N ASP A 227 -5.75 10.73 -7.44
CA ASP A 227 -7.00 11.34 -7.86
C ASP A 227 -8.23 10.53 -7.41
N GLU A 228 -9.40 11.14 -7.59
CA GLU A 228 -10.65 10.54 -7.17
C GLU A 228 -11.00 9.27 -7.96
N VAL A 229 -10.48 9.11 -9.17
CA VAL A 229 -10.74 7.95 -10.03
C VAL A 229 -9.97 6.74 -9.51
N LEU A 230 -8.67 6.90 -9.23
CA LEU A 230 -7.81 5.87 -8.64
C LEU A 230 -8.33 5.44 -7.25
N PHE A 231 -8.70 6.44 -6.43
CA PHE A 231 -9.29 6.18 -5.12
C PHE A 231 -10.65 5.46 -5.24
N ALA A 232 -11.59 5.99 -6.04
CA ALA A 232 -12.91 5.36 -6.23
C ALA A 232 -12.78 3.94 -6.78
N ARG A 233 -11.87 3.71 -7.71
CA ARG A 233 -11.62 2.38 -8.29
C ARG A 233 -11.28 1.35 -7.22
N THR A 234 -10.40 1.72 -6.30
CA THR A 234 -9.99 0.89 -5.15
C THR A 234 -11.17 0.62 -4.23
N MET A 235 -11.87 1.68 -3.82
CA MET A 235 -12.99 1.60 -2.88
C MET A 235 -14.19 0.83 -3.45
N ILE A 236 -14.48 0.95 -4.75
CA ILE A 236 -15.50 0.14 -5.44
C ILE A 236 -15.18 -1.36 -5.31
N GLY A 237 -13.90 -1.74 -5.47
CA GLY A 237 -13.46 -3.11 -5.26
C GLY A 237 -13.67 -3.57 -3.81
N VAL A 238 -13.30 -2.74 -2.83
CA VAL A 238 -13.51 -3.02 -1.40
C VAL A 238 -15.00 -3.21 -1.08
N PHE A 239 -15.86 -2.30 -1.54
CA PHE A 239 -17.31 -2.35 -1.26
C PHE A 239 -17.96 -3.59 -1.88
N LYS A 240 -17.55 -3.98 -3.08
CA LYS A 240 -18.02 -5.23 -3.72
C LYS A 240 -17.63 -6.47 -2.91
N ASN A 241 -16.45 -6.50 -2.29
CA ASN A 241 -16.05 -7.61 -1.43
C ASN A 241 -16.87 -7.68 -0.13
N ILE A 242 -17.15 -6.52 0.47
CA ILE A 242 -18.02 -6.45 1.66
C ILE A 242 -19.43 -6.93 1.29
N GLU A 243 -19.98 -6.45 0.18
CA GLU A 243 -21.27 -6.92 -0.34
C GLU A 243 -21.28 -8.43 -0.59
N TYR A 244 -20.20 -8.97 -1.19
CA TYR A 244 -20.04 -10.40 -1.42
C TYR A 244 -20.10 -11.19 -0.10
N MET A 245 -19.37 -10.74 0.94
CA MET A 245 -19.39 -11.39 2.26
C MET A 245 -20.76 -11.26 2.95
N CYS A 246 -21.46 -10.12 2.79
CA CYS A 246 -22.81 -9.94 3.32
C CYS A 246 -23.84 -10.90 2.70
N LYS A 247 -23.64 -11.31 1.45
CA LYS A 247 -24.51 -12.24 0.72
C LYS A 247 -24.27 -13.73 1.00
N ARG A 248 -23.43 -14.10 1.97
CA ARG A 248 -23.12 -15.50 2.31
C ARG A 248 -23.84 -15.98 3.57
N PRO A 249 -25.12 -16.41 3.50
CA PRO A 249 -25.88 -16.82 4.69
C PRO A 249 -25.38 -18.14 5.32
N GLU A 250 -24.70 -19.00 4.55
CA GLU A 250 -24.22 -20.32 5.02
C GLU A 250 -22.82 -20.28 5.66
N SER A 251 -22.21 -19.10 5.78
CA SER A 251 -20.90 -18.96 6.41
C SER A 251 -21.03 -18.87 7.93
N LYS A 252 -20.12 -19.52 8.67
CA LYS A 252 -20.03 -19.35 10.13
C LYS A 252 -19.63 -17.92 10.52
N THR A 253 -18.78 -17.30 9.70
CA THR A 253 -18.22 -15.96 9.98
C THR A 253 -19.01 -14.85 9.30
N TRP A 254 -19.51 -15.11 8.09
CA TRP A 254 -20.12 -14.13 7.20
C TRP A 254 -21.63 -14.30 7.11
N GLY A 255 -22.34 -13.25 6.72
CA GLY A 255 -23.80 -13.19 6.69
C GLY A 255 -24.25 -11.75 6.56
N LYS A 256 -25.54 -11.44 6.68
CA LYS A 256 -26.09 -10.08 6.46
C LYS A 256 -25.39 -8.99 7.28
N GLU A 257 -24.92 -9.34 8.48
CA GLU A 257 -24.21 -8.45 9.40
C GLU A 257 -22.68 -8.50 9.25
N ALA A 258 -22.14 -9.08 8.16
CA ALA A 258 -20.69 -9.19 7.94
C ALA A 258 -19.97 -7.84 7.99
N TRP A 259 -20.61 -6.77 7.50
CA TRP A 259 -20.09 -5.42 7.53
C TRP A 259 -19.74 -4.92 8.95
N LYS A 260 -20.41 -5.42 10.00
CA LYS A 260 -20.11 -5.08 11.40
C LYS A 260 -18.76 -5.62 11.87
N LYS A 261 -18.25 -6.68 11.23
CA LYS A 261 -16.95 -7.31 11.52
C LYS A 261 -15.81 -6.79 10.66
N ILE A 262 -16.10 -5.88 9.72
CA ILE A 262 -15.14 -5.34 8.75
C ILE A 262 -14.98 -3.84 9.00
N VAL A 263 -13.74 -3.39 9.18
CA VAL A 263 -13.42 -1.96 9.27
C VAL A 263 -12.49 -1.59 8.12
N VAL A 264 -12.84 -0.52 7.39
CA VAL A 264 -12.02 0.01 6.30
C VAL A 264 -11.35 1.30 6.76
N CYS A 265 -10.04 1.28 6.91
CA CYS A 265 -9.20 2.42 7.24
C CYS A 265 -8.63 3.06 5.98
N ILE A 266 -8.85 4.35 5.79
CA ILE A 266 -8.21 5.13 4.72
C ILE A 266 -7.17 6.02 5.41
N VAL A 267 -5.90 5.90 5.03
CA VAL A 267 -4.83 6.75 5.60
C VAL A 267 -4.26 7.64 4.50
N SER A 268 -4.49 8.95 4.63
CA SER A 268 -3.95 9.97 3.73
C SER A 268 -2.71 10.64 4.31
N ASP A 269 -1.64 10.62 3.52
CA ASP A 269 -0.31 11.05 3.94
C ASP A 269 -0.04 12.54 3.69
N GLY A 270 -0.48 13.37 4.64
CA GLY A 270 -0.24 14.81 4.64
C GLY A 270 -1.43 15.61 4.15
N ARG A 271 -1.91 16.52 5.01
CA ARG A 271 -3.07 17.37 4.73
C ARG A 271 -2.88 18.33 3.56
N ALA A 272 -1.65 18.80 3.33
CA ALA A 272 -1.33 19.68 2.20
C ALA A 272 -1.38 18.96 0.84
N LYS A 273 -1.25 17.63 0.85
CA LYS A 273 -0.95 16.83 -0.35
C LYS A 273 -2.15 16.05 -0.87
N ILE A 274 -3.17 15.87 -0.04
CA ILE A 274 -4.41 15.21 -0.44
C ILE A 274 -5.03 15.93 -1.64
N ASN A 275 -5.40 15.15 -2.66
CA ASN A 275 -6.06 15.69 -3.84
C ASN A 275 -7.43 16.30 -3.46
N PRO A 276 -7.73 17.56 -3.82
CA PRO A 276 -9.00 18.20 -3.49
C PRO A 276 -10.23 17.42 -3.97
N ARG A 277 -10.17 16.78 -5.14
CA ARG A 277 -11.27 15.96 -5.70
C ARG A 277 -11.49 14.69 -4.90
N THR A 278 -10.41 14.04 -4.46
CA THR A 278 -10.49 12.87 -3.56
C THR A 278 -11.04 13.26 -2.20
N ARG A 279 -10.65 14.42 -1.68
CA ARG A 279 -11.20 14.99 -0.43
C ARG A 279 -12.70 15.27 -0.55
N ALA A 280 -13.14 15.86 -1.65
CA ALA A 280 -14.56 16.08 -1.93
C ALA A 280 -15.34 14.76 -2.07
N LEU A 281 -14.73 13.72 -2.66
CA LEU A 281 -15.31 12.39 -2.72
C LEU A 281 -15.45 11.75 -1.32
N LEU A 282 -14.47 11.90 -0.43
CA LEU A 282 -14.56 11.49 0.98
C LEU A 282 -15.67 12.23 1.72
N ALA A 283 -15.88 13.52 1.43
CA ALA A 283 -17.02 14.28 1.94
C ALA A 283 -18.35 13.71 1.42
N GLY A 284 -18.40 13.34 0.13
CA GLY A 284 -19.54 12.66 -0.49
C GLY A 284 -19.89 11.32 0.16
N LEU A 285 -18.91 10.60 0.73
CA LEU A 285 -19.13 9.38 1.50
C LEU A 285 -19.58 9.63 2.95
N GLY A 286 -19.52 10.89 3.42
CA GLY A 286 -19.87 11.31 4.78
C GLY A 286 -18.76 11.16 5.82
N VAL A 287 -17.56 10.70 5.42
CA VAL A 287 -16.42 10.45 6.33
C VAL A 287 -15.47 11.64 6.45
N TYR A 288 -15.76 12.75 5.78
CA TYR A 288 -14.98 13.99 5.89
C TYR A 288 -15.89 15.22 5.89
N GLN A 289 -15.57 16.20 6.73
CA GLN A 289 -16.22 17.51 6.73
C GLN A 289 -15.15 18.60 6.92
N GLU A 290 -15.24 19.65 6.11
CA GLU A 290 -14.30 20.77 6.15
C GLU A 290 -14.52 21.65 7.40
N GLY A 291 -13.44 22.25 7.93
CA GLY A 291 -13.51 23.21 9.03
C GLY A 291 -13.52 22.63 10.45
N ILE A 292 -13.58 21.31 10.60
CA ILE A 292 -13.53 20.63 11.91
C ILE A 292 -12.09 20.47 12.40
N ALA A 293 -11.14 20.25 11.49
CA ALA A 293 -9.74 19.99 11.81
C ALA A 293 -9.12 21.11 12.67
N ARG A 294 -8.32 20.73 13.67
CA ARG A 294 -7.64 21.67 14.59
C ARG A 294 -6.13 21.43 14.61
N GLN A 295 -5.35 22.50 14.47
CA GLN A 295 -3.89 22.38 14.37
C GLN A 295 -3.25 21.97 15.70
N ASN A 296 -3.71 22.56 16.80
CA ASN A 296 -3.23 22.27 18.15
C ASN A 296 -4.42 22.03 19.07
N VAL A 297 -4.24 21.11 20.02
CA VAL A 297 -5.13 20.90 21.17
C VAL A 297 -4.24 21.04 22.40
N ASP A 298 -4.50 22.05 23.24
CA ASP A 298 -3.76 22.30 24.49
C ASP A 298 -2.26 22.48 24.30
N ASP A 299 -1.90 23.31 23.31
CA ASP A 299 -0.53 23.58 22.90
C ASP A 299 0.26 22.34 22.41
N LYS A 300 -0.39 21.16 22.33
CA LYS A 300 0.15 19.99 21.63
C LYS A 300 -0.25 20.03 20.15
N PRO A 301 0.70 19.89 19.21
CA PRO A 301 0.39 19.84 17.79
C PRO A 301 -0.34 18.54 17.45
N THR A 302 -1.39 18.64 16.63
CA THR A 302 -2.11 17.50 16.10
C THR A 302 -1.24 16.77 15.07
N THR A 303 -0.99 15.49 15.30
CA THR A 303 -0.21 14.62 14.42
C THR A 303 -1.08 14.03 13.31
N ALA A 304 -2.34 13.70 13.63
CA ALA A 304 -3.33 13.21 12.68
C ALA A 304 -4.77 13.58 13.05
N HIS A 305 -5.61 13.71 12.04
CA HIS A 305 -7.05 13.94 12.12
C HIS A 305 -7.79 12.65 11.80
N ILE A 306 -8.60 12.16 12.74
CA ILE A 306 -9.29 10.88 12.63
C ILE A 306 -10.79 11.14 12.50
N TYR A 307 -11.41 10.57 11.47
CA TYR A 307 -12.83 10.67 11.18
C TYR A 307 -13.43 9.26 11.08
N GLU A 308 -14.54 9.04 11.77
CA GLU A 308 -15.22 7.75 11.84
C GLU A 308 -16.67 7.90 11.40
N TYR A 309 -17.07 7.13 10.39
CA TYR A 309 -18.43 7.13 9.87
C TYR A 309 -18.81 5.80 9.25
N THR A 310 -20.06 5.37 9.40
CA THR A 310 -20.59 4.18 8.71
C THR A 310 -21.40 4.65 7.52
N THR A 311 -20.84 4.50 6.32
CA THR A 311 -21.48 4.97 5.08
C THR A 311 -22.40 3.92 4.49
N GLN A 312 -23.51 4.36 3.90
CA GLN A 312 -24.42 3.55 3.07
C GLN A 312 -24.41 4.03 1.60
N ILE A 313 -23.42 4.86 1.25
CA ILE A 313 -23.20 5.34 -0.11
C ILE A 313 -22.09 4.52 -0.74
N GLY A 314 -22.38 3.96 -1.91
CA GLY A 314 -21.37 3.38 -2.79
C GLY A 314 -20.95 4.33 -3.89
N MET A 315 -20.13 3.79 -4.80
CA MET A 315 -19.57 4.53 -5.92
C MET A 315 -19.67 3.70 -7.19
N ALA A 316 -19.75 4.37 -8.34
CA ALA A 316 -19.57 3.77 -9.64
C ALA A 316 -18.69 4.66 -10.52
N LEU A 317 -17.93 4.04 -11.41
CA LEU A 317 -17.14 4.75 -12.42
C LEU A 317 -17.82 4.61 -13.77
N LYS A 318 -18.19 5.73 -14.38
CA LYS A 318 -18.73 5.79 -15.75
C LYS A 318 -17.93 6.81 -16.56
N ASN A 319 -17.22 6.36 -17.59
CA ASN A 319 -16.34 7.19 -18.42
C ASN A 319 -15.33 8.02 -17.60
N ASP A 320 -14.65 7.38 -16.63
CA ASP A 320 -13.71 8.02 -15.70
C ASP A 320 -14.31 9.14 -14.84
N VAL A 321 -15.64 9.21 -14.73
CA VAL A 321 -16.35 10.08 -13.79
C VAL A 321 -16.92 9.24 -12.65
N VAL A 322 -16.63 9.65 -11.42
CA VAL A 322 -17.16 9.02 -10.21
C VAL A 322 -18.59 9.48 -9.97
N GLN A 323 -19.51 8.53 -9.78
CA GLN A 323 -20.89 8.76 -9.40
C GLN A 323 -21.17 8.11 -8.05
N LEU A 324 -21.84 8.84 -7.15
CA LEU A 324 -22.27 8.32 -5.86
C LEU A 324 -23.58 7.54 -6.03
N LEU A 325 -23.64 6.34 -5.43
CA LEU A 325 -24.80 5.46 -5.46
C LEU A 325 -25.37 5.34 -4.05
N PRO A 326 -26.57 5.86 -3.76
CA PRO A 326 -27.19 5.66 -2.46
C PRO A 326 -27.69 4.22 -2.28
N ARG A 327 -28.10 3.91 -1.05
CA ARG A 327 -28.74 2.64 -0.61
C ARG A 327 -27.89 1.39 -0.85
N GLN A 328 -26.60 1.47 -0.53
CA GLN A 328 -25.68 0.33 -0.58
C GLN A 328 -25.54 -0.35 0.79
N GLN A 329 -24.85 -1.48 0.82
CA GLN A 329 -24.51 -2.16 2.07
C GLN A 329 -23.70 -1.23 2.98
N PRO A 330 -23.98 -1.18 4.30
CA PRO A 330 -23.20 -0.36 5.21
C PRO A 330 -21.71 -0.72 5.20
N VAL A 331 -20.85 0.28 5.30
CA VAL A 331 -19.40 0.09 5.43
C VAL A 331 -18.87 0.99 6.56
N GLN A 332 -18.20 0.39 7.53
CA GLN A 332 -17.54 1.11 8.63
C GLN A 332 -16.23 1.74 8.12
N LEU A 333 -16.20 3.06 7.97
CA LEU A 333 -15.04 3.81 7.51
C LEU A 333 -14.31 4.50 8.67
N LEU A 334 -13.00 4.40 8.65
CA LEU A 334 -12.06 5.13 9.50
C LEU A 334 -11.11 5.92 8.60
N PHE A 335 -11.26 7.23 8.50
CA PHE A 335 -10.36 8.08 7.73
C PHE A 335 -9.35 8.78 8.63
N CYS A 336 -8.07 8.56 8.37
CA CYS A 336 -6.94 9.17 9.08
C CYS A 336 -6.19 10.09 8.12
N LEU A 337 -6.30 11.41 8.32
CA LEU A 337 -5.57 12.43 7.58
C LEU A 337 -4.38 12.91 8.41
N LYS A 338 -3.17 12.54 8.01
CA LYS A 338 -1.95 12.96 8.72
C LYS A 338 -1.69 14.44 8.48
N GLU A 339 -1.22 15.15 9.51
CA GLU A 339 -0.94 16.58 9.37
C GLU A 339 0.28 16.81 8.44
N ASN A 340 1.34 16.03 8.65
CA ASN A 340 2.58 16.09 7.87
C ASN A 340 2.75 14.84 7.00
N ASN A 341 3.44 14.99 5.87
CA ASN A 341 3.88 13.86 5.04
C ASN A 341 4.99 13.09 5.77
N GLN A 342 4.74 11.83 6.09
CA GLN A 342 5.68 10.95 6.80
C GLN A 342 5.88 9.60 6.07
N LYS A 343 5.50 9.53 4.79
CA LYS A 343 5.58 8.35 3.91
C LYS A 343 4.64 7.19 4.32
N LYS A 344 4.55 6.21 3.42
CA LYS A 344 3.71 5.00 3.54
C LYS A 344 3.98 4.17 4.80
N ILE A 345 5.25 3.99 5.18
CA ILE A 345 5.63 3.19 6.36
C ILE A 345 5.02 3.73 7.66
N ASN A 346 4.93 5.06 7.79
CA ASN A 346 4.29 5.73 8.92
C ASN A 346 2.76 5.58 8.86
N SER A 347 2.17 5.60 7.67
CA SER A 347 0.74 5.29 7.48
C SER A 347 0.40 3.87 7.95
N HIS A 348 1.29 2.90 7.71
CA HIS A 348 1.17 1.56 8.28
C HIS A 348 1.38 1.52 9.80
N ARG A 349 2.15 2.43 10.39
CA ARG A 349 2.30 2.52 11.86
C ARG A 349 1.01 2.99 12.53
N TRP A 350 0.33 4.00 11.96
CA TRP A 350 -1.04 4.36 12.36
C TRP A 350 -1.98 3.15 12.27
N PHE A 351 -1.93 2.40 11.18
CA PHE A 351 -2.79 1.24 10.99
C PHE A 351 -2.52 0.10 11.98
N PHE A 352 -1.27 -0.38 12.11
CA PHE A 352 -0.95 -1.55 12.92
C PHE A 352 -0.76 -1.25 14.42
N SER A 353 -0.01 -0.17 14.74
CA SER A 353 0.36 0.15 16.12
C SER A 353 -0.69 0.98 16.85
N ALA A 354 -1.35 1.92 16.16
CA ALA A 354 -2.41 2.73 16.77
C ALA A 354 -3.76 2.02 16.71
N PHE A 355 -4.34 1.94 15.51
CA PHE A 355 -5.71 1.46 15.34
C PHE A 355 -5.82 -0.05 15.54
N GLY A 356 -4.84 -0.81 15.05
CA GLY A 356 -4.76 -2.25 15.26
C GLY A 356 -4.72 -2.63 16.74
N ARG A 357 -4.02 -1.87 17.58
CA ARG A 357 -3.94 -2.11 19.03
C ARG A 357 -5.28 -1.87 19.72
N VAL A 358 -6.04 -0.87 19.27
CA VAL A 358 -7.40 -0.60 19.77
C VAL A 358 -8.38 -1.67 19.29
N LEU A 359 -8.41 -1.99 17.99
CA LEU A 359 -9.40 -2.89 17.39
C LEU A 359 -9.10 -4.37 17.65
N ASN A 360 -7.83 -4.72 17.87
CA ASN A 360 -7.32 -6.08 17.97
C ASN A 360 -7.87 -7.00 16.86
N PRO A 361 -7.62 -6.68 15.57
CA PRO A 361 -8.21 -7.41 14.46
C PRO A 361 -7.63 -8.82 14.32
N ASN A 362 -8.36 -9.75 13.71
CA ASN A 362 -7.79 -11.07 13.35
C ASN A 362 -6.87 -10.94 12.12
N ILE A 363 -7.41 -10.42 11.01
CA ILE A 363 -6.70 -10.28 9.73
C ILE A 363 -6.64 -8.81 9.30
N CYS A 364 -5.46 -8.38 8.89
CA CYS A 364 -5.19 -7.06 8.34
C CYS A 364 -4.95 -7.16 6.82
N VAL A 365 -5.58 -6.31 6.01
CA VAL A 365 -5.41 -6.28 4.55
C VAL A 365 -4.78 -4.94 4.15
N LEU A 366 -3.72 -4.97 3.36
CA LEU A 366 -3.05 -3.80 2.81
C LEU A 366 -3.48 -3.58 1.35
N LEU A 367 -3.92 -2.35 1.06
CA LEU A 367 -4.24 -1.87 -0.29
C LEU A 367 -3.58 -0.53 -0.54
N ASP A 368 -3.00 -0.37 -1.73
CA ASP A 368 -2.61 0.94 -2.24
C ASP A 368 -3.77 1.58 -3.01
N ALA A 369 -4.01 2.87 -2.79
CA ALA A 369 -4.92 3.63 -3.64
C ALA A 369 -4.45 3.55 -5.11
N GLY A 370 -5.38 3.21 -6.00
CA GLY A 370 -5.10 2.86 -7.40
C GLY A 370 -5.19 1.35 -7.67
N THR A 371 -5.00 0.50 -6.65
CA THR A 371 -5.14 -0.96 -6.80
C THR A 371 -6.58 -1.40 -6.57
N LYS A 372 -7.18 -1.99 -7.60
CA LYS A 372 -8.56 -2.48 -7.59
C LYS A 372 -8.61 -3.96 -7.21
N PRO A 373 -9.07 -4.35 -6.01
CA PRO A 373 -9.30 -5.75 -5.71
C PRO A 373 -10.48 -6.29 -6.55
N GLY A 374 -10.37 -7.52 -7.03
CA GLY A 374 -11.47 -8.24 -7.67
C GLY A 374 -12.64 -8.44 -6.69
N GLY A 375 -13.87 -8.60 -7.21
CA GLY A 375 -15.10 -8.49 -6.41
C GLY A 375 -15.28 -9.49 -5.25
N ASN A 376 -14.49 -10.56 -5.22
CA ASN A 376 -14.43 -11.57 -4.16
C ASN A 376 -12.99 -11.86 -3.69
N SER A 377 -12.02 -11.07 -4.12
CA SER A 377 -10.59 -11.32 -3.90
C SER A 377 -10.16 -11.14 -2.44
N ILE A 378 -10.71 -10.16 -1.72
CA ILE A 378 -10.41 -9.95 -0.29
C ILE A 378 -10.96 -11.13 0.53
N TYR A 379 -12.15 -11.64 0.17
CA TYR A 379 -12.69 -12.86 0.77
C TYR A 379 -11.76 -14.06 0.55
N HIS A 380 -11.22 -14.23 -0.66
CA HIS A 380 -10.28 -15.33 -0.94
C HIS A 380 -8.97 -15.20 -0.15
N LEU A 381 -8.45 -13.97 0.05
CA LEU A 381 -7.33 -13.74 0.95
C LEU A 381 -7.68 -14.16 2.39
N TRP A 382 -8.80 -13.69 2.92
CA TRP A 382 -9.26 -14.09 4.27
C TRP A 382 -9.43 -15.61 4.40
N LYS A 383 -10.01 -16.26 3.39
CA LYS A 383 -10.21 -17.71 3.38
C LYS A 383 -8.90 -18.50 3.50
N ALA A 384 -7.79 -17.98 3.00
CA ALA A 384 -6.48 -18.62 3.18
C ALA A 384 -6.08 -18.74 4.66
N PHE A 385 -6.42 -17.73 5.48
CA PHE A 385 -6.17 -17.74 6.92
C PHE A 385 -7.15 -18.62 7.69
N ASP A 386 -8.38 -18.78 7.20
CA ASP A 386 -9.39 -19.67 7.76
C ASP A 386 -9.00 -21.16 7.55
N LEU A 387 -8.47 -21.48 6.36
CA LEU A 387 -8.02 -22.85 6.03
C LEU A 387 -6.66 -23.21 6.59
N GLU A 388 -5.78 -22.23 6.84
CA GLU A 388 -4.46 -22.44 7.41
C GLU A 388 -4.24 -21.52 8.61
N PRO A 389 -4.43 -22.04 9.84
CA PRO A 389 -4.19 -21.28 11.06
C PRO A 389 -2.77 -20.70 11.15
N MET A 390 -1.77 -21.41 10.61
CA MET A 390 -0.37 -20.98 10.62
C MET A 390 0.00 -20.05 9.44
N CYS A 391 -0.97 -19.60 8.65
CA CYS A 391 -0.74 -18.56 7.65
C CYS A 391 -0.55 -17.22 8.35
N ALA A 392 0.65 -16.64 8.25
CA ALA A 392 0.95 -15.32 8.78
C ALA A 392 0.70 -14.21 7.75
N GLY A 393 0.84 -14.51 6.47
CA GLY A 393 0.63 -13.56 5.39
C GLY A 393 0.25 -14.24 4.09
N ALA A 394 -0.60 -13.58 3.31
CA ALA A 394 -1.03 -14.05 2.01
C ALA A 394 -1.10 -12.90 1.00
N CYS A 395 -0.77 -13.16 -0.26
CA CYS A 395 -0.94 -12.19 -1.34
C CYS A 395 -1.76 -12.75 -2.50
N GLY A 396 -2.46 -11.86 -3.20
CA GLY A 396 -3.15 -12.18 -4.42
C GLY A 396 -2.27 -11.97 -5.66
N GLU A 397 -2.81 -12.33 -6.82
CA GLU A 397 -2.24 -12.02 -8.11
C GLU A 397 -2.36 -10.52 -8.41
N ILE A 398 -1.22 -9.84 -8.57
CA ILE A 398 -1.19 -8.48 -9.12
C ILE A 398 -1.31 -8.54 -10.64
N LYS A 399 -2.31 -7.86 -11.20
CA LYS A 399 -2.57 -7.78 -12.64
C LYS A 399 -2.38 -6.36 -13.13
N ALA A 400 -1.75 -6.20 -14.29
CA ALA A 400 -1.70 -4.91 -14.97
C ALA A 400 -3.09 -4.52 -15.47
N MET A 401 -3.48 -3.25 -15.31
CA MET A 401 -4.71 -2.73 -15.88
C MET A 401 -4.59 -2.59 -17.41
N LEU A 402 -5.28 -3.47 -18.13
CA LEU A 402 -5.20 -3.54 -19.59
C LEU A 402 -6.17 -2.60 -20.32
N GLY A 403 -7.06 -1.94 -19.58
CA GLY A 403 -8.13 -1.12 -20.14
C GLY A 403 -9.23 -1.95 -20.83
N THR A 404 -10.33 -1.30 -21.20
CA THR A 404 -11.45 -1.95 -21.89
C THR A 404 -10.98 -2.59 -23.19
N GLY A 405 -11.23 -3.89 -23.36
CA GLY A 405 -10.82 -4.65 -24.54
C GLY A 405 -9.30 -4.79 -24.71
N GLY A 406 -8.49 -4.52 -23.68
CA GLY A 406 -7.03 -4.64 -23.76
C GLY A 406 -6.34 -3.46 -24.44
N LYS A 407 -7.00 -2.31 -24.58
CA LYS A 407 -6.45 -1.09 -25.24
C LYS A 407 -5.05 -0.69 -24.77
N ASN A 408 -4.71 -0.88 -23.50
CA ASN A 408 -3.41 -0.46 -22.98
C ASN A 408 -2.26 -1.36 -23.48
N LEU A 409 -2.54 -2.56 -24.00
CA LEU A 409 -1.54 -3.47 -24.57
C LEU A 409 -0.93 -2.95 -25.88
N PHE A 410 -1.53 -1.94 -26.52
CA PHE A 410 -0.89 -1.26 -27.66
C PHE A 410 0.39 -0.52 -27.25
N ASN A 411 0.52 -0.15 -25.98
CA ASN A 411 1.78 0.35 -25.44
C ASN A 411 2.70 -0.84 -25.11
N PRO A 412 3.87 -0.99 -25.79
CA PRO A 412 4.76 -2.12 -25.59
C PRO A 412 5.35 -2.19 -24.17
N LEU A 413 5.48 -1.06 -23.47
CA LEU A 413 5.92 -1.02 -22.07
C LEU A 413 4.89 -1.67 -21.14
N VAL A 414 3.60 -1.38 -21.36
CA VAL A 414 2.50 -1.98 -20.59
C VAL A 414 2.41 -3.48 -20.89
N ALA A 415 2.50 -3.88 -22.17
CA ALA A 415 2.48 -5.29 -22.56
C ALA A 415 3.63 -6.08 -21.94
N ALA A 416 4.87 -5.58 -22.00
CA ALA A 416 6.02 -6.27 -21.41
C ALA A 416 5.90 -6.43 -19.89
N GLN A 417 5.40 -5.43 -19.18
CA GLN A 417 5.17 -5.51 -17.73
C GLN A 417 4.04 -6.49 -17.39
N ASN A 418 2.97 -6.51 -18.19
CA ASN A 418 1.91 -7.51 -18.04
C ASN A 418 2.45 -8.93 -18.18
N PHE A 419 3.34 -9.17 -19.16
CA PHE A 419 4.00 -10.47 -19.33
C PHE A 419 4.82 -10.86 -18.11
N GLU A 420 5.67 -9.95 -17.63
CA GLU A 420 6.54 -10.17 -16.46
C GLU A 420 5.72 -10.49 -15.20
N TYR A 421 4.66 -9.72 -14.91
CA TYR A 421 3.78 -9.97 -13.77
C TYR A 421 3.09 -11.33 -13.87
N LYS A 422 2.61 -11.69 -15.07
CA LYS A 422 1.97 -13.00 -15.29
C LYS A 422 2.94 -14.14 -15.07
N MET A 423 4.15 -14.07 -15.63
CA MET A 423 5.18 -15.09 -15.44
C MET A 423 5.58 -15.24 -13.98
N SER A 424 5.76 -14.14 -13.25
CA SER A 424 6.09 -14.23 -11.83
C SER A 424 4.96 -14.88 -11.00
N ASN A 425 3.70 -14.56 -11.31
CA ASN A 425 2.54 -15.15 -10.65
C ASN A 425 2.23 -16.61 -11.05
N ILE A 426 2.76 -17.07 -12.20
CA ILE A 426 2.56 -18.44 -12.71
C ILE A 426 3.69 -19.39 -12.26
N LEU A 427 4.91 -18.88 -12.14
CA LEU A 427 6.09 -19.70 -11.83
C LEU A 427 6.65 -19.39 -10.44
N ASP A 428 7.03 -18.13 -10.20
CA ASP A 428 7.79 -17.77 -9.00
C ASP A 428 6.92 -17.82 -7.73
N LYS A 429 5.77 -17.14 -7.71
CA LYS A 429 4.89 -17.09 -6.52
C LYS A 429 4.34 -18.46 -6.14
N PRO A 430 3.91 -19.32 -7.08
CA PRO A 430 3.55 -20.70 -6.77
C PRO A 430 4.70 -21.54 -6.21
N LEU A 431 5.91 -21.42 -6.79
CA LEU A 431 7.11 -22.09 -6.27
C LEU A 431 7.38 -21.66 -4.83
N GLU A 432 7.49 -20.37 -4.56
CA GLU A 432 7.72 -19.80 -3.23
C GLU A 432 6.64 -20.29 -2.24
N SER A 433 5.36 -20.20 -2.63
CA SER A 433 4.24 -20.65 -1.81
C SER A 433 4.26 -22.15 -1.50
N ALA A 434 4.84 -23.00 -2.36
CA ALA A 434 5.00 -24.43 -2.10
C ALA A 434 5.95 -24.69 -0.92
N PHE A 435 7.01 -23.89 -0.82
CA PHE A 435 7.98 -23.94 0.26
C PHE A 435 7.45 -23.29 1.56
N GLY A 436 6.43 -22.42 1.45
CA GLY A 436 5.78 -21.75 2.58
C GLY A 436 6.49 -20.46 3.00
N PHE A 437 7.46 -20.00 2.19
CA PHE A 437 8.10 -18.70 2.31
C PHE A 437 7.95 -17.99 0.97
N ILE A 438 7.50 -16.75 1.00
CA ILE A 438 7.34 -15.91 -0.19
C ILE A 438 8.25 -14.72 0.01
N SER A 439 9.18 -14.52 -0.91
CA SER A 439 10.24 -13.50 -0.76
C SER A 439 9.69 -12.07 -0.71
N VAL A 440 8.48 -11.86 -1.21
CA VAL A 440 7.74 -10.60 -1.14
C VAL A 440 6.24 -10.82 -1.23
N LEU A 441 5.50 -10.31 -0.25
CA LEU A 441 4.06 -10.10 -0.33
C LEU A 441 3.85 -8.61 -0.68
N PRO A 442 3.34 -8.27 -1.89
CA PRO A 442 3.25 -6.88 -2.31
C PRO A 442 2.40 -6.03 -1.36
N GLY A 443 2.93 -4.90 -0.87
CA GLY A 443 2.20 -3.96 -0.04
C GLY A 443 0.98 -3.31 -0.71
N ALA A 444 0.76 -3.54 -2.02
CA ALA A 444 -0.38 -3.05 -2.78
C ALA A 444 -1.62 -3.96 -2.69
N PHE A 445 -1.43 -5.27 -2.47
CA PHE A 445 -2.54 -6.22 -2.27
C PHE A 445 -2.07 -7.49 -1.54
N SER A 446 -2.01 -7.39 -0.22
CA SER A 446 -1.64 -8.49 0.67
C SER A 446 -2.46 -8.45 1.96
N ALA A 447 -2.46 -9.55 2.68
CA ALA A 447 -3.11 -9.68 3.98
C ALA A 447 -2.15 -10.34 4.97
N TYR A 448 -2.32 -10.03 6.25
CA TYR A 448 -1.47 -10.49 7.34
C TYR A 448 -2.34 -10.84 8.55
N ARG A 449 -1.95 -11.90 9.27
CA ARG A 449 -2.55 -12.21 10.56
C ARG A 449 -1.95 -11.29 11.62
N TYR A 450 -2.81 -10.55 12.33
CA TYR A 450 -2.35 -9.49 13.24
C TYR A 450 -1.43 -10.00 14.36
N ILE A 451 -1.73 -11.18 14.94
CA ILE A 451 -0.89 -11.78 15.99
C ILE A 451 0.49 -12.21 15.48
N ALA A 452 0.60 -12.58 14.20
CA ALA A 452 1.87 -12.96 13.60
C ALA A 452 2.80 -11.74 13.48
N LEU A 453 2.25 -10.56 13.23
CA LEU A 453 2.97 -9.29 13.12
C LEU A 453 3.55 -8.81 14.47
N GLN A 454 2.87 -9.09 15.58
CA GLN A 454 3.25 -8.56 16.90
C GLN A 454 4.69 -8.92 17.30
N ASN A 455 5.36 -7.98 17.97
CA ASN A 455 6.70 -8.19 18.50
C ASN A 455 6.67 -9.13 19.70
N ASP A 456 7.84 -9.68 20.06
CA ASP A 456 8.02 -10.44 21.28
C ASP A 456 8.04 -9.53 22.53
N LYS A 457 8.12 -10.13 23.71
CA LYS A 457 8.12 -9.43 25.00
C LYS A 457 9.28 -8.43 25.16
N ASN A 458 10.38 -8.59 24.40
CA ASN A 458 11.52 -7.68 24.42
C ASN A 458 11.37 -6.56 23.37
N GLY A 459 10.21 -6.45 22.73
CA GLY A 459 9.97 -5.51 21.64
C GLY A 459 10.64 -5.90 20.32
N GLN A 460 11.18 -7.11 20.20
CA GLN A 460 11.84 -7.59 18.97
C GLN A 460 10.84 -8.38 18.12
N GLY A 461 10.72 -8.07 16.84
CA GLY A 461 9.85 -8.86 15.97
C GLY A 461 9.51 -8.20 14.64
N PRO A 462 8.49 -8.74 13.95
CA PRO A 462 8.18 -8.35 12.57
C PRO A 462 7.83 -6.86 12.43
N LEU A 463 6.99 -6.28 13.31
CA LEU A 463 6.64 -4.86 13.23
C LEU A 463 7.80 -3.93 13.60
N GLU A 464 8.63 -4.28 14.58
CA GLU A 464 9.83 -3.50 14.90
C GLU A 464 10.77 -3.42 13.70
N LYS A 465 11.05 -4.57 13.07
CA LYS A 465 11.88 -4.61 11.88
C LYS A 465 11.23 -3.92 10.69
N TYR A 466 9.92 -4.06 10.50
CA TYR A 466 9.20 -3.39 9.42
C TYR A 466 9.28 -1.87 9.52
N PHE A 467 9.05 -1.31 10.71
CA PHE A 467 9.05 0.14 10.94
C PHE A 467 10.43 0.77 11.12
N ALA A 468 11.48 -0.01 11.33
CA ALA A 468 12.83 0.51 11.49
C ALA A 468 13.26 1.38 10.28
N GLY A 469 12.74 1.12 9.08
CA GLY A 469 12.98 1.90 7.87
C GLY A 469 12.65 3.40 7.99
N GLU A 470 11.68 3.76 8.83
CA GLU A 470 11.31 5.16 9.07
C GLU A 470 12.43 5.95 9.77
N LYS A 471 13.09 5.32 10.75
CA LYS A 471 14.14 5.95 11.57
C LYS A 471 15.46 6.12 10.81
N LEU A 472 15.63 5.44 9.69
CA LEU A 472 16.86 5.47 8.88
C LEU A 472 17.02 6.76 8.05
N HIS A 473 15.97 7.60 7.98
CA HIS A 473 16.02 8.88 7.29
C HIS A 473 16.57 10.03 8.15
N GLY A 474 16.81 9.81 9.44
CA GLY A 474 17.48 10.76 10.33
C GLY A 474 18.92 10.32 10.64
N ALA A 475 19.91 11.16 10.26
CA ALA A 475 21.31 11.15 10.71
C ALA A 475 21.86 9.84 11.34
N GLY A 476 22.23 8.83 10.54
CA GLY A 476 23.07 7.73 11.04
C GLY A 476 22.98 6.37 10.33
N ALA A 477 22.00 6.14 9.46
CA ALA A 477 21.85 4.85 8.78
C ALA A 477 22.89 4.63 7.68
N GLY A 478 23.52 3.45 7.65
CA GLY A 478 24.34 3.04 6.51
C GLY A 478 23.51 2.86 5.23
N ILE A 479 24.08 3.20 4.07
CA ILE A 479 23.45 3.08 2.74
C ILE A 479 22.89 1.69 2.44
N PHE A 480 23.53 0.64 2.96
CA PHE A 480 23.06 -0.74 2.81
C PHE A 480 21.68 -0.89 3.44
N THR A 481 21.53 -0.49 4.71
CA THR A 481 20.28 -0.56 5.45
C THR A 481 19.23 0.33 4.78
N ALA A 482 19.60 1.54 4.35
CA ALA A 482 18.68 2.45 3.70
C ALA A 482 18.13 1.91 2.36
N ASN A 483 18.97 1.26 1.53
CA ASN A 483 18.51 0.59 0.31
C ASN A 483 17.69 -0.68 0.61
N MET A 484 18.07 -1.44 1.62
CA MET A 484 17.34 -2.64 2.06
C MET A 484 15.87 -2.30 2.38
N TYR A 485 15.63 -1.16 3.04
CA TYR A 485 14.29 -0.68 3.38
C TYR A 485 13.52 0.00 2.24
N LEU A 486 14.06 0.03 1.01
CA LEU A 486 13.25 0.30 -0.19
C LEU A 486 12.32 -0.87 -0.55
N ALA A 487 12.61 -2.05 0.01
CA ALA A 487 11.80 -3.27 -0.10
C ALA A 487 11.46 -3.81 1.29
N GLU A 488 10.87 -2.96 2.13
CA GLU A 488 10.46 -3.26 3.50
C GLU A 488 9.56 -4.49 3.62
N ASP A 489 8.71 -4.74 2.61
CA ASP A 489 7.83 -5.90 2.54
C ASP A 489 8.62 -7.22 2.51
N ARG A 490 9.82 -7.24 1.90
CA ARG A 490 10.69 -8.43 1.87
C ARG A 490 11.25 -8.76 3.24
N ILE A 491 11.63 -7.72 4.00
CA ILE A 491 12.12 -7.84 5.37
C ILE A 491 10.99 -8.39 6.25
N LEU A 492 9.77 -7.86 6.09
CA LEU A 492 8.61 -8.35 6.84
C LEU A 492 8.34 -9.83 6.58
N CYS A 493 8.37 -10.25 5.31
CA CYS A 493 8.18 -11.67 4.95
C CYS A 493 9.23 -12.57 5.62
N PHE A 494 10.50 -12.15 5.60
CA PHE A 494 11.59 -12.88 6.23
C PHE A 494 11.44 -12.96 7.76
N GLU A 495 11.12 -11.85 8.42
CA GLU A 495 10.96 -11.80 9.88
C GLU A 495 9.71 -12.57 10.37
N LEU A 496 8.66 -12.66 9.55
CA LEU A 496 7.48 -13.48 9.87
C LEU A 496 7.82 -14.98 9.92
N VAL A 497 8.49 -15.50 8.90
CA VAL A 497 8.84 -16.94 8.83
C VAL A 497 9.97 -17.29 9.80
N THR A 498 10.90 -16.37 10.05
CA THR A 498 11.98 -16.61 11.01
C THR A 498 11.62 -16.25 12.45
N LYS A 499 10.37 -15.84 12.74
CA LYS A 499 9.95 -15.43 14.08
C LYS A 499 10.28 -16.50 15.11
N ARG A 500 10.91 -16.10 16.23
CA ARG A 500 11.37 -16.99 17.28
C ARG A 500 10.23 -17.86 17.82
N ASN A 501 10.51 -19.15 17.99
CA ASN A 501 9.57 -20.12 18.57
C ASN A 501 8.18 -20.12 17.89
N CYS A 502 8.12 -19.72 16.61
CA CYS A 502 6.91 -19.71 15.80
C CYS A 502 7.15 -20.52 14.52
N HIS A 503 6.08 -21.02 13.91
CA HIS A 503 6.12 -21.79 12.66
C HIS A 503 5.14 -21.22 11.62
N TRP A 504 5.21 -19.90 11.44
CA TRP A 504 4.40 -19.14 10.49
C TRP A 504 4.83 -19.37 9.05
N ILE A 505 3.86 -19.54 8.15
CA ILE A 505 4.06 -19.67 6.71
C ILE A 505 3.38 -18.55 5.92
N LEU A 506 3.84 -18.35 4.70
CA LEU A 506 3.29 -17.38 3.74
C LEU A 506 2.66 -18.11 2.55
N GLN A 507 1.57 -17.58 2.01
CA GLN A 507 0.82 -18.22 0.92
C GLN A 507 0.49 -17.28 -0.24
N TYR A 508 0.50 -17.84 -1.46
CA TYR A 508 0.03 -17.17 -2.65
C TYR A 508 -1.38 -17.66 -2.98
N VAL A 509 -2.32 -16.72 -3.14
CA VAL A 509 -3.74 -17.02 -3.39
C VAL A 509 -4.10 -16.61 -4.81
N LYS A 510 -3.96 -17.54 -5.75
CA LYS A 510 -4.27 -17.30 -7.19
C LYS A 510 -5.72 -16.87 -7.44
N SER A 511 -6.66 -17.23 -6.56
CA SER A 511 -8.08 -16.82 -6.67
C SER A 511 -8.32 -15.36 -6.27
N ALA A 512 -7.36 -14.71 -5.62
CA ALA A 512 -7.44 -13.30 -5.25
C ALA A 512 -6.66 -12.48 -6.27
N THR A 513 -7.24 -11.42 -6.81
CA THR A 513 -6.60 -10.58 -7.84
C THR A 513 -6.70 -9.11 -7.47
N GLY A 514 -5.61 -8.35 -7.68
CA GLY A 514 -5.59 -6.90 -7.57
C GLY A 514 -5.11 -6.29 -8.88
N GLU A 515 -5.93 -5.47 -9.53
CA GLU A 515 -5.57 -4.78 -10.77
C GLU A 515 -4.93 -3.44 -10.43
N THR A 516 -3.73 -3.17 -10.95
CA THR A 516 -2.97 -1.92 -10.73
C THR A 516 -2.49 -1.34 -12.06
N ASP A 517 -2.32 -0.03 -12.10
CA ASP A 517 -1.71 0.66 -13.22
C ASP A 517 -0.20 0.40 -13.24
N VAL A 518 0.36 0.38 -14.45
CA VAL A 518 1.79 0.17 -14.66
C VAL A 518 2.35 1.35 -15.43
N PRO A 519 3.61 1.75 -15.20
CA PRO A 519 4.26 2.82 -15.94
C PRO A 519 4.06 2.67 -17.44
N ASP A 520 3.50 3.69 -18.08
CA ASP A 520 3.28 3.73 -19.52
C ASP A 520 4.35 4.58 -20.26
N THR A 521 5.23 5.25 -19.50
CA THR A 521 6.39 5.99 -20.01
C THR A 521 7.72 5.38 -19.58
N ALA A 522 8.74 5.55 -20.42
CA ALA A 522 10.10 5.06 -20.13
C ALA A 522 10.69 5.68 -18.85
N THR A 523 10.42 6.97 -18.62
CA THR A 523 10.92 7.72 -17.45
C THR A 523 10.39 7.13 -16.15
N GLU A 524 9.08 6.90 -16.05
CA GLU A 524 8.46 6.32 -14.86
C GLU A 524 8.92 4.88 -14.64
N LEU A 525 9.02 4.10 -15.72
CA LEU A 525 9.51 2.72 -15.67
C LEU A 525 10.93 2.65 -15.09
N ILE A 526 11.85 3.51 -15.55
CA ILE A 526 13.23 3.55 -15.04
C ILE A 526 13.27 3.90 -13.55
N LEU A 527 12.49 4.89 -13.12
CA LEU A 527 12.43 5.32 -11.72
C LEU A 527 11.84 4.24 -10.80
N GLN A 528 10.76 3.59 -11.24
CA GLN A 528 10.15 2.47 -10.51
C GLN A 528 11.16 1.31 -10.39
N ARG A 529 11.83 0.97 -11.49
CA ARG A 529 12.73 -0.19 -11.55
C ARG A 529 14.02 0.00 -10.76
N ARG A 530 14.55 1.22 -10.68
CA ARG A 530 15.65 1.54 -9.76
C ARG A 530 15.31 1.12 -8.33
N ARG A 531 14.14 1.56 -7.83
CA ARG A 531 13.69 1.24 -6.47
C ARG A 531 13.58 -0.27 -6.27
N TRP A 532 12.92 -0.96 -7.20
CA TRP A 532 12.63 -2.39 -7.08
C TRP A 532 13.89 -3.25 -7.15
N LEU A 533 14.81 -2.93 -8.08
CA LEU A 533 16.07 -3.65 -8.25
C LEU A 533 17.00 -3.43 -7.06
N ASN A 534 17.23 -2.18 -6.64
CA ASN A 534 18.08 -1.88 -5.50
C ASN A 534 17.49 -2.48 -4.21
N GLY A 535 16.21 -2.23 -3.92
CA GLY A 535 15.55 -2.77 -2.73
C GLY A 535 15.60 -4.30 -2.68
N SER A 536 15.31 -4.97 -3.80
CA SER A 536 15.37 -6.44 -3.85
C SER A 536 16.79 -6.98 -3.68
N PHE A 537 17.79 -6.34 -4.28
CA PHE A 537 19.19 -6.77 -4.19
C PHE A 537 19.71 -6.69 -2.74
N PHE A 538 19.53 -5.55 -2.07
CA PHE A 538 20.01 -5.37 -0.70
C PHE A 538 19.21 -6.21 0.31
N ALA A 539 17.90 -6.39 0.11
CA ALA A 539 17.09 -7.30 0.92
C ALA A 539 17.50 -8.77 0.74
N ALA A 540 17.87 -9.19 -0.48
CA ALA A 540 18.39 -10.52 -0.72
C ALA A 540 19.72 -10.76 -0.01
N ILE A 541 20.67 -9.82 -0.06
CA ILE A 541 21.92 -9.91 0.71
C ILE A 541 21.64 -10.00 2.22
N TYR A 542 20.70 -9.21 2.73
CA TYR A 542 20.31 -9.29 4.14
C TYR A 542 19.79 -10.68 4.50
N ALA A 543 18.89 -11.25 3.69
CA ALA A 543 18.38 -12.60 3.91
C ALA A 543 19.50 -13.66 3.83
N ILE A 544 20.50 -13.47 2.96
CA ILE A 544 21.69 -14.35 2.85
C ILE A 544 22.56 -14.26 4.09
N ALA A 545 22.87 -13.07 4.55
CA ALA A 545 23.66 -12.89 5.77
C ALA A 545 22.94 -13.47 7.00
N HIS A 546 21.60 -13.47 7.01
CA HIS A 546 20.79 -13.86 8.16
C HIS A 546 20.08 -15.21 8.02
N PHE A 547 20.42 -16.05 7.04
CA PHE A 547 19.75 -17.34 6.81
C PHE A 547 19.72 -18.24 8.06
N TYR A 548 20.72 -18.13 8.94
CA TYR A 548 20.79 -18.87 10.20
C TYR A 548 19.59 -18.59 11.13
N GLN A 549 18.87 -17.48 10.94
CA GLN A 549 17.68 -17.15 11.71
C GLN A 549 16.54 -18.15 11.51
N PHE A 550 16.49 -18.91 10.42
CA PHE A 550 15.48 -19.99 10.29
C PHE A 550 15.59 -21.03 11.41
N PHE A 551 16.78 -21.27 11.97
CA PHE A 551 16.97 -22.23 13.06
C PHE A 551 16.37 -21.77 14.39
N ARG A 552 16.09 -20.46 14.55
CA ARG A 552 15.41 -19.92 15.75
C ARG A 552 13.89 -20.09 15.72
N SER A 553 13.33 -20.49 14.57
CA SER A 553 11.91 -20.76 14.39
C SER A 553 11.56 -22.19 14.83
N ASP A 554 10.30 -22.44 15.16
CA ASP A 554 9.79 -23.76 15.59
C ASP A 554 9.26 -24.60 14.42
N HIS A 555 9.74 -24.34 13.20
CA HIS A 555 9.39 -25.12 12.03
C HIS A 555 9.93 -26.55 12.13
N SER A 556 9.18 -27.50 11.54
CA SER A 556 9.60 -28.89 11.42
C SER A 556 10.91 -29.03 10.64
N PHE A 557 11.66 -30.11 10.90
CA PHE A 557 12.93 -30.39 10.24
C PHE A 557 12.83 -30.34 8.70
N PHE A 558 11.82 -31.01 8.13
CA PHE A 558 11.59 -31.00 6.69
C PHE A 558 11.24 -29.61 6.14
N ARG A 559 10.49 -28.79 6.90
CA ARG A 559 10.16 -27.43 6.48
C ARG A 559 11.42 -26.54 6.48
N LYS A 560 12.30 -26.69 7.46
CA LYS A 560 13.59 -25.98 7.50
C LYS A 560 14.49 -26.35 6.32
N ILE A 561 14.54 -27.64 5.95
CA ILE A 561 15.22 -28.10 4.72
C ILE A 561 14.59 -27.45 3.48
N ALA A 562 13.27 -27.43 3.40
CA ALA A 562 12.54 -26.84 2.28
C ALA A 562 12.91 -25.35 2.11
N PHE A 563 12.91 -24.56 3.19
CA PHE A 563 13.38 -23.17 3.15
C PHE A 563 14.84 -23.05 2.71
N PHE A 564 15.73 -23.94 3.17
CA PHE A 564 17.13 -23.92 2.76
C PHE A 564 17.30 -24.19 1.24
N ILE A 565 16.51 -25.09 0.67
CA ILE A 565 16.49 -25.36 -0.77
C ILE A 565 16.02 -24.12 -1.53
N GLU A 566 14.89 -23.52 -1.13
CA GLU A 566 14.38 -22.29 -1.75
C GLU A 566 15.40 -21.15 -1.65
N PHE A 567 16.07 -21.04 -0.50
CA PHE A 567 17.11 -20.05 -0.26
C PHE A 567 18.31 -20.22 -1.19
N THR A 568 18.76 -21.46 -1.37
CA THR A 568 19.83 -21.81 -2.31
C THR A 568 19.43 -21.44 -3.72
N PHE A 569 18.20 -21.76 -4.12
CA PHE A 569 17.64 -21.40 -5.42
C PHE A 569 17.61 -19.87 -5.63
N ASN A 570 17.13 -19.10 -4.66
CA ASN A 570 17.11 -17.64 -4.73
C ASN A 570 18.51 -17.03 -4.77
N THR A 571 19.47 -17.63 -4.06
CA THR A 571 20.88 -17.22 -4.10
C THR A 571 21.49 -17.44 -5.49
N VAL A 572 21.23 -18.59 -6.12
CA VAL A 572 21.67 -18.86 -7.49
C VAL A 572 21.05 -17.86 -8.47
N ASN A 573 19.74 -17.60 -8.38
CA ASN A 573 19.08 -16.57 -9.22
C ASN A 573 19.71 -15.18 -9.04
N MET A 574 20.06 -14.81 -7.80
CA MET A 574 20.71 -13.53 -7.53
C MET A 574 22.10 -13.45 -8.18
N ILE A 575 22.87 -14.54 -8.17
CA ILE A 575 24.17 -14.62 -8.87
C ILE A 575 23.98 -14.47 -10.38
N PHE A 576 22.99 -15.15 -10.96
CA PHE A 576 22.66 -14.99 -12.38
C PHE A 576 22.26 -13.55 -12.73
N ALA A 577 21.47 -12.90 -11.87
CA ALA A 577 21.10 -11.50 -12.03
C ALA A 577 22.31 -10.55 -11.91
N TRP A 578 23.25 -10.82 -11.01
CA TRP A 578 24.49 -10.05 -10.85
C TRP A 578 25.35 -10.07 -12.11
N PHE A 579 25.45 -11.23 -12.76
CA PHE A 579 26.23 -11.42 -13.99
C PHE A 579 25.40 -11.26 -15.29
N ALA A 580 24.17 -10.74 -15.20
CA ALA A 580 23.25 -10.70 -16.34
C ALA A 580 23.80 -9.89 -17.53
N ILE A 581 24.48 -8.76 -17.29
CA ILE A 581 25.08 -7.94 -18.36
C ILE A 581 26.25 -8.67 -19.02
N GLY A 582 27.13 -9.28 -18.23
CA GLY A 582 28.24 -10.09 -18.75
C GLY A 582 27.73 -11.28 -19.58
N ASN A 583 26.74 -12.00 -19.07
CA ASN A 583 26.10 -13.11 -19.76
C ASN A 583 25.43 -12.67 -21.07
N PHE A 584 24.71 -11.55 -21.06
CA PHE A 584 24.08 -11.01 -22.26
C PHE A 584 25.13 -10.63 -23.32
N PHE A 585 26.22 -9.97 -22.92
CA PHE A 585 27.33 -9.64 -23.81
C PHE A 585 28.01 -10.89 -24.39
N LEU A 586 28.22 -11.93 -23.57
CA LEU A 586 28.80 -13.20 -24.02
C LEU A 586 27.92 -13.89 -25.05
N VAL A 587 26.61 -14.02 -24.78
CA VAL A 587 25.63 -14.57 -25.73
C VAL A 587 25.65 -13.78 -27.04
N PHE A 588 25.63 -12.44 -26.94
CA PHE A 588 25.71 -11.55 -28.09
C PHE A 588 26.99 -11.79 -28.90
N LYS A 589 28.16 -11.77 -28.25
CA LYS A 589 29.46 -11.89 -28.92
C LYS A 589 29.63 -13.24 -29.60
N ILE A 590 29.21 -14.33 -28.94
CA ILE A 590 29.34 -15.69 -29.45
C ILE A 590 28.44 -15.87 -30.68
N LEU A 591 27.14 -15.57 -30.57
CA LEU A 591 26.21 -15.69 -31.71
C LEU A 591 26.64 -14.84 -32.91
N THR A 592 27.08 -13.62 -32.64
CA THR A 592 27.56 -12.68 -33.67
C THR A 592 28.82 -13.18 -34.36
N THR A 593 29.75 -13.79 -33.61
CA THR A 593 30.98 -14.35 -34.16
C THR A 593 30.69 -15.59 -35.00
N SER A 594 29.83 -16.49 -34.50
CA SER A 594 29.41 -17.69 -35.23
C SER A 594 28.75 -17.36 -36.57
N LEU A 595 27.98 -16.27 -36.68
CA LEU A 595 27.41 -15.84 -37.97
C LEU A 595 28.47 -15.52 -39.04
N GLY A 596 29.70 -15.20 -38.63
CA GLY A 596 30.82 -14.91 -39.53
C GLY A 596 31.42 -16.15 -40.21
N ASP A 597 31.01 -17.37 -39.86
CA ASP A 597 31.53 -18.59 -40.47
C ASP A 597 31.19 -18.64 -41.98
N GLU A 598 32.11 -19.22 -42.76
CA GLU A 598 32.01 -19.27 -44.23
C GLU A 598 30.80 -20.08 -44.73
N THR A 599 30.31 -21.01 -43.91
CA THR A 599 29.10 -21.81 -44.18
C THR A 599 27.80 -21.05 -43.88
N LEU A 600 27.88 -19.90 -43.21
CA LEU A 600 26.74 -19.08 -42.79
C LEU A 600 26.66 -17.78 -43.62
N LEU A 601 26.99 -16.62 -43.05
CA LEU A 601 26.96 -15.32 -43.74
C LEU A 601 28.35 -14.88 -44.25
N GLY A 602 29.40 -15.65 -43.95
CA GLY A 602 30.77 -15.40 -44.39
C GLY A 602 31.22 -13.96 -44.11
N THR A 603 31.81 -13.30 -45.12
CA THR A 603 32.35 -11.94 -45.00
C THR A 603 31.30 -10.91 -44.57
N THR A 604 30.05 -11.03 -45.02
CA THR A 604 28.96 -10.12 -44.62
C THR A 604 28.66 -10.27 -43.13
N GLY A 605 28.64 -11.51 -42.62
CA GLY A 605 28.47 -11.80 -41.18
C GLY A 605 29.60 -11.20 -40.34
N LYS A 606 30.85 -11.33 -40.80
CA LYS A 606 32.03 -10.75 -40.12
C LYS A 606 31.95 -9.22 -40.02
N ILE A 607 31.59 -8.53 -41.12
CA ILE A 607 31.45 -7.06 -41.14
C ILE A 607 30.33 -6.61 -40.21
N LEU A 608 29.15 -7.23 -40.33
CA LEU A 608 28.01 -6.90 -39.46
C LEU A 608 28.34 -7.14 -37.99
N GLY A 609 29.07 -8.20 -37.68
CA GLY A 609 29.42 -8.52 -36.31
C GLY A 609 30.34 -7.49 -35.67
N VAL A 610 31.37 -7.03 -36.40
CA VAL A 610 32.24 -5.95 -35.93
C VAL A 610 31.43 -4.65 -35.73
N CYS A 611 30.57 -4.29 -36.69
CA CYS A 611 29.74 -3.09 -36.57
C CYS A 611 28.81 -3.13 -35.35
N PHE A 612 28.08 -4.23 -35.15
CA PHE A 612 27.17 -4.36 -34.01
C PHE A 612 27.90 -4.44 -32.67
N GLU A 613 29.10 -5.01 -32.62
CA GLU A 613 29.92 -5.04 -31.41
C GLU A 613 30.36 -3.64 -30.98
N TRP A 614 30.83 -2.81 -31.92
CA TRP A 614 31.16 -1.42 -31.63
C TRP A 614 29.92 -0.63 -31.19
N LEU A 615 28.79 -0.80 -31.89
CA LEU A 615 27.53 -0.16 -31.52
C LEU A 615 27.06 -0.60 -30.13
N TYR A 616 27.16 -1.89 -29.81
CA TYR A 616 26.85 -2.43 -28.48
C TYR A 616 27.71 -1.73 -27.42
N GLY A 617 29.04 -1.68 -27.63
CA GLY A 617 29.99 -1.08 -26.69
C GLY A 617 29.70 0.40 -26.44
N VAL A 618 29.51 1.17 -27.51
CA VAL A 618 29.18 2.61 -27.43
C VAL A 618 27.84 2.83 -26.72
N SER A 619 26.81 2.03 -27.04
CA SER A 619 25.50 2.13 -26.40
C SER A 619 25.55 1.76 -24.92
N LEU A 620 26.33 0.74 -24.54
CA LEU A 620 26.52 0.39 -23.13
C LEU A 620 27.25 1.51 -22.37
N ILE A 621 28.32 2.07 -22.93
CA ILE A 621 29.01 3.24 -22.35
C ILE A 621 28.03 4.41 -22.22
N THR A 622 27.19 4.65 -23.22
CA THR A 622 26.17 5.71 -23.18
C THR A 622 25.16 5.47 -22.06
N CYS A 623 24.76 4.21 -21.78
CA CYS A 623 23.92 3.89 -20.64
C CYS A 623 24.59 4.30 -19.31
N PHE A 624 25.88 4.04 -19.14
CA PHE A 624 26.62 4.47 -17.95
C PHE A 624 26.71 6.01 -17.84
N VAL A 625 26.98 6.70 -18.95
CA VAL A 625 27.04 8.18 -18.98
C VAL A 625 25.68 8.79 -18.64
N LEU A 626 24.59 8.30 -19.25
CA LEU A 626 23.23 8.77 -18.98
C LEU A 626 22.80 8.48 -17.54
N ALA A 627 23.14 7.31 -17.00
CA ALA A 627 22.79 6.90 -15.65
C ALA A 627 23.50 7.71 -14.56
N MET A 628 24.72 8.18 -14.82
CA MET A 628 25.50 8.99 -13.87
C MET A 628 25.28 10.50 -14.02
N GLY A 629 25.03 10.98 -15.24
CA GLY A 629 25.02 12.41 -15.56
C GLY A 629 23.65 13.09 -15.42
N ASN A 630 22.55 12.44 -15.83
CA ASN A 630 21.26 13.11 -16.00
C ASN A 630 20.11 12.32 -15.37
N ARG A 631 19.14 13.03 -14.76
CA ARG A 631 17.87 12.42 -14.32
C ARG A 631 17.03 12.03 -15.56
N PRO A 632 16.35 10.86 -15.55
CA PRO A 632 15.51 10.41 -16.66
C PRO A 632 14.46 11.41 -17.12
N ALA A 633 13.94 12.25 -16.21
CA ALA A 633 13.00 13.30 -16.53
C ALA A 633 13.56 14.38 -17.49
N GLY A 634 14.88 14.62 -17.48
CA GLY A 634 15.55 15.56 -18.38
C GLY A 634 16.11 14.92 -19.66
N SER A 635 16.33 13.59 -19.65
CA SER A 635 16.95 12.86 -20.76
C SER A 635 16.02 11.79 -21.38
N GLY A 636 14.70 11.94 -21.22
CA GLY A 636 13.68 10.99 -21.69
C GLY A 636 13.84 10.56 -23.15
N PRO A 637 14.07 11.47 -24.12
CA PRO A 637 14.27 11.09 -25.52
C PRO A 637 15.47 10.17 -25.76
N TYR A 638 16.57 10.35 -25.01
CA TYR A 638 17.76 9.50 -25.13
C TYR A 638 17.50 8.11 -24.57
N TYR A 639 16.77 7.98 -23.46
CA TYR A 639 16.35 6.69 -22.93
C TYR A 639 15.41 5.96 -23.90
N LEU A 640 14.51 6.69 -24.57
CA LEU A 640 13.65 6.12 -25.60
C LEU A 640 14.45 5.62 -26.82
N ALA A 641 15.44 6.40 -27.28
CA ALA A 641 16.34 5.98 -28.35
C ALA A 641 17.12 4.70 -27.98
N MET A 642 17.57 4.59 -26.73
CA MET A 642 18.22 3.38 -26.22
C MET A 642 17.29 2.18 -26.23
N ILE A 643 16.03 2.35 -25.81
CA ILE A 643 15.02 1.27 -25.85
C ILE A 643 14.87 0.70 -27.26
N TYR A 644 14.74 1.57 -28.28
CA TYR A 644 14.65 1.13 -29.67
C TYR A 644 15.93 0.45 -30.16
N PHE A 645 17.10 1.00 -29.82
CA PHE A 645 18.38 0.39 -30.19
C PHE A 645 18.52 -1.03 -29.63
N TRP A 646 18.23 -1.22 -28.34
CA TRP A 646 18.32 -2.51 -27.69
C TRP A 646 17.30 -3.52 -28.26
N ALA A 647 16.11 -3.08 -28.64
CA ALA A 647 15.14 -3.91 -29.35
C ALA A 647 15.67 -4.37 -30.73
N ILE A 648 16.35 -3.49 -31.48
CA ILE A 648 16.98 -3.84 -32.76
C ILE A 648 18.08 -4.88 -32.58
N ILE A 649 18.95 -4.70 -31.56
CA ILE A 649 19.98 -5.69 -31.22
C ILE A 649 19.34 -7.03 -30.90
N PHE A 650 18.21 -7.06 -30.19
CA PHE A 650 17.52 -8.32 -29.91
C PHE A 650 16.94 -8.97 -31.15
N CYS A 651 16.33 -8.21 -32.06
CA CYS A 651 15.88 -8.72 -33.35
C CYS A 651 17.03 -9.37 -34.13
N TYR A 652 18.20 -8.73 -34.13
CA TYR A 652 19.41 -9.29 -34.73
C TYR A 652 19.85 -10.60 -34.05
N LEU A 653 19.83 -10.67 -32.72
CA LEU A 653 20.16 -11.89 -31.98
C LEU A 653 19.16 -13.02 -32.20
N LEU A 654 17.86 -12.71 -32.27
CA LEU A 654 16.82 -13.69 -32.62
C LEU A 654 17.03 -14.22 -34.04
N PHE A 655 17.30 -13.34 -35.00
CA PHE A 655 17.64 -13.74 -36.36
C PHE A 655 18.88 -14.63 -36.38
N ALA A 656 19.95 -14.25 -35.67
CA ALA A 656 21.18 -15.03 -35.58
C ALA A 656 20.91 -16.44 -35.02
N ALA A 657 20.21 -16.52 -33.89
CA ALA A 657 19.88 -17.78 -33.24
C ALA A 657 19.04 -18.68 -34.15
N VAL A 658 17.97 -18.16 -34.76
CA VAL A 658 17.09 -18.93 -35.65
C VAL A 658 17.83 -19.36 -36.92
N PHE A 659 18.62 -18.47 -37.53
CA PHE A 659 19.36 -18.77 -38.75
C PHE A 659 20.42 -19.86 -38.54
N ILE A 660 21.21 -19.76 -37.47
CA ILE A 660 22.20 -20.78 -37.09
C ILE A 660 21.48 -22.12 -36.85
N SER A 661 20.37 -22.10 -36.11
CA SER A 661 19.58 -23.31 -35.81
C SER A 661 19.08 -24.01 -37.07
N VAL A 662 18.48 -23.25 -38.00
CA VAL A 662 17.94 -23.80 -39.26
C VAL A 662 19.07 -24.38 -40.12
N LYS A 663 20.20 -23.69 -40.21
CA LYS A 663 21.35 -24.18 -40.99
C LYS A 663 21.98 -25.43 -40.38
N ALA A 664 22.07 -25.52 -39.05
CA ALA A 664 22.50 -26.72 -38.36
C ALA A 664 21.56 -27.91 -38.68
N ILE A 665 20.25 -27.72 -38.53
CA ILE A 665 19.25 -28.76 -38.83
C ILE A 665 19.29 -29.16 -40.31
N MET A 666 19.46 -28.22 -41.24
CA MET A 666 19.57 -28.53 -42.67
C MET A 666 20.83 -29.35 -42.99
N ALA A 667 21.97 -29.03 -42.37
CA ALA A 667 23.20 -29.78 -42.54
C ALA A 667 23.05 -31.23 -42.03
N ASP A 668 22.35 -31.42 -40.91
CA ASP A 668 22.09 -32.76 -40.35
C ASP A 668 21.03 -33.53 -41.15
N ALA A 669 20.03 -32.84 -41.71
CA ALA A 669 19.04 -33.46 -42.60
C ALA A 669 19.68 -33.96 -43.91
N GLN A 670 20.68 -33.25 -44.44
CA GLN A 670 21.44 -33.68 -45.62
C GLN A 670 22.30 -34.93 -45.37
N ARG A 671 22.61 -35.24 -44.11
CA ARG A 671 23.32 -36.47 -43.71
C ARG A 671 22.41 -37.71 -43.66
N GLY A 672 21.10 -37.57 -43.90
CA GLY A 672 20.16 -38.70 -43.95
C GLY A 672 19.83 -39.32 -42.60
N LEU A 673 20.08 -38.61 -41.49
CA LEU A 673 19.86 -39.10 -40.13
C LEU A 673 18.36 -39.33 -39.86
N SER A 674 18.03 -40.48 -39.29
CA SER A 674 16.67 -40.78 -38.84
C SER A 674 16.29 -39.92 -37.62
N VAL A 675 14.99 -39.63 -37.41
CA VAL A 675 14.51 -38.81 -36.27
C VAL A 675 15.07 -39.25 -34.90
N PRO A 676 15.24 -40.56 -34.60
CA PRO A 676 15.88 -41.00 -33.35
C PRO A 676 17.38 -40.73 -33.25
N GLU A 677 18.09 -40.65 -34.38
CA GLU A 677 19.52 -40.32 -34.42
C GLU A 677 19.73 -38.80 -34.31
N LEU A 678 18.82 -38.00 -34.87
CA LEU A 678 18.79 -36.55 -34.69
C LEU A 678 18.59 -36.14 -33.22
N LEU A 679 17.80 -36.91 -32.47
CA LEU A 679 17.59 -36.72 -31.02
C LEU A 679 18.77 -37.20 -30.16
N LYS A 680 19.80 -37.81 -30.76
CA LYS A 680 21.07 -38.12 -30.09
C LYS A 680 22.15 -37.08 -30.38
N ASP A 681 21.93 -36.19 -31.35
CA ASP A 681 22.86 -35.10 -31.64
C ASP A 681 22.86 -34.09 -30.49
N GLN A 682 24.03 -33.86 -29.90
CA GLN A 682 24.19 -32.99 -28.74
C GLN A 682 23.81 -31.53 -29.05
N VAL A 683 24.04 -31.06 -30.28
CA VAL A 683 23.72 -29.69 -30.70
C VAL A 683 22.20 -29.54 -30.83
N VAL A 684 21.53 -30.48 -31.50
CA VAL A 684 20.06 -30.46 -31.68
C VAL A 684 19.34 -30.60 -30.34
N VAL A 685 19.79 -31.51 -29.47
CA VAL A 685 19.22 -31.68 -28.13
C VAL A 685 19.41 -30.42 -27.28
N THR A 686 20.58 -29.79 -27.31
CA THR A 686 20.84 -28.55 -26.56
C THR A 686 19.96 -27.40 -27.08
N LEU A 687 19.73 -27.32 -28.38
CA LEU A 687 18.84 -26.34 -28.99
C LEU A 687 17.38 -26.53 -28.56
N ILE A 688 16.86 -27.76 -28.69
CA ILE A 688 15.49 -28.10 -28.29
C ILE A 688 15.30 -27.85 -26.80
N LEU A 689 16.26 -28.26 -25.97
CA LEU A 689 16.22 -28.06 -24.53
C LEU A 689 16.18 -26.56 -24.19
N SER A 690 16.96 -25.72 -24.88
CA SER A 690 16.98 -24.27 -24.67
C SER A 690 15.63 -23.62 -24.98
N ILE A 691 15.04 -23.92 -26.14
CA ILE A 691 13.73 -23.37 -26.54
C ILE A 691 12.62 -23.86 -25.62
N MET A 692 12.60 -25.18 -25.34
CA MET A 692 11.56 -25.79 -24.49
C MET A 692 11.67 -25.32 -23.04
N SER A 693 12.88 -25.18 -22.50
CA SER A 693 13.06 -24.75 -21.11
C SER A 693 12.77 -23.26 -20.90
N THR A 694 12.91 -22.44 -21.93
CA THR A 694 12.61 -21.01 -21.87
C THR A 694 11.15 -20.74 -22.21
N TYR A 695 10.73 -21.04 -23.44
CA TYR A 695 9.40 -20.67 -23.95
C TYR A 695 8.37 -21.79 -23.81
N GLY A 696 8.80 -23.05 -23.94
CA GLY A 696 7.94 -24.21 -23.78
C GLY A 696 7.36 -24.31 -22.37
N ILE A 697 8.20 -24.17 -21.34
CA ILE A 697 7.77 -24.15 -19.94
C ILE A 697 6.79 -23.01 -19.69
N TRP A 698 7.05 -21.80 -20.20
CA TRP A 698 6.13 -20.67 -20.03
C TRP A 698 4.77 -20.97 -20.65
N LEU A 699 4.74 -21.48 -21.88
CA LEU A 699 3.48 -21.83 -22.55
C LEU A 699 2.72 -22.93 -21.82
N VAL A 700 3.39 -24.03 -21.46
CA VAL A 700 2.77 -25.17 -20.77
C VAL A 700 2.28 -24.75 -19.39
N ALA A 701 3.08 -24.02 -18.61
CA ALA A 701 2.68 -23.53 -17.30
C ALA A 701 1.45 -22.62 -17.39
N SER A 702 1.41 -21.70 -18.35
CA SER A 702 0.26 -20.80 -18.55
C SER A 702 -1.01 -21.53 -18.98
N LEU A 703 -0.89 -22.58 -19.80
CA LEU A 703 -2.02 -23.43 -20.17
C LEU A 703 -2.56 -24.21 -18.96
N LEU A 704 -1.67 -24.84 -18.17
CA LEU A 704 -2.06 -25.58 -16.96
C LEU A 704 -2.66 -24.69 -15.87
N MET A 705 -2.24 -23.43 -15.84
CA MET A 705 -2.76 -22.39 -14.95
C MET A 705 -4.05 -21.73 -15.47
N PHE A 706 -4.57 -22.16 -16.62
CA PHE A 706 -5.75 -21.63 -17.32
C PHE A 706 -5.70 -20.13 -17.62
N ASP A 707 -4.51 -19.59 -17.94
CA ASP A 707 -4.34 -18.18 -18.32
C ASP A 707 -3.27 -17.98 -19.40
N PRO A 708 -3.48 -18.45 -20.65
CA PRO A 708 -2.45 -18.42 -21.70
C PRO A 708 -2.32 -17.06 -22.43
N TRP A 709 -3.22 -16.10 -22.18
CA TRP A 709 -3.40 -14.95 -23.07
C TRP A 709 -2.18 -14.04 -23.21
N HIS A 710 -1.41 -13.87 -22.14
CA HIS A 710 -0.19 -13.05 -22.13
C HIS A 710 0.89 -13.60 -23.08
N MET A 711 0.89 -14.90 -23.38
CA MET A 711 1.80 -15.51 -24.36
C MET A 711 1.54 -15.01 -25.79
N PHE A 712 0.29 -14.67 -26.11
CA PHE A 712 -0.09 -14.20 -27.45
C PHE A 712 -0.13 -12.68 -27.56
N THR A 713 -0.49 -11.98 -26.48
CA THR A 713 -0.67 -10.53 -26.52
C THR A 713 0.57 -9.73 -26.16
N SER A 714 1.47 -10.31 -25.35
CA SER A 714 2.52 -9.56 -24.65
C SER A 714 3.94 -10.13 -24.79
N LEU A 715 4.09 -11.39 -25.24
CA LEU A 715 5.38 -12.09 -25.32
C LEU A 715 6.39 -11.37 -26.24
N VAL A 716 5.95 -10.92 -27.42
CA VAL A 716 6.83 -10.28 -28.40
C VAL A 716 7.39 -8.97 -27.84
N GLN A 717 6.53 -8.17 -27.22
CA GLN A 717 6.92 -6.89 -26.60
C GLN A 717 7.88 -7.12 -25.44
N TYR A 718 7.63 -8.13 -24.60
CA TYR A 718 8.54 -8.52 -23.53
C TYR A 718 9.91 -8.96 -24.06
N MET A 719 9.93 -9.80 -25.09
CA MET A 719 11.17 -10.27 -25.73
C MET A 719 12.00 -9.09 -26.24
N LEU A 720 11.39 -8.15 -26.97
CA LEU A 720 12.07 -6.96 -27.50
C LEU A 720 12.58 -6.01 -26.40
N LEU A 721 11.91 -5.96 -25.24
CA LEU A 721 12.31 -5.13 -24.11
C LEU A 721 13.28 -5.82 -23.13
N SER A 722 13.47 -7.13 -23.24
CA SER A 722 14.38 -7.90 -22.38
C SER A 722 15.84 -7.38 -22.33
N PRO A 723 16.46 -6.89 -23.43
CA PRO A 723 17.80 -6.31 -23.35
C PRO A 723 17.80 -4.93 -22.70
N THR A 724 16.71 -4.17 -22.83
CA THR A 724 16.54 -2.90 -22.11
C THR A 724 16.50 -3.17 -20.60
N PHE A 725 15.76 -4.20 -20.17
CA PHE A 725 15.71 -4.58 -18.75
C PHE A 725 17.09 -4.99 -18.24
N THR A 726 17.85 -5.70 -19.05
CA THR A 726 19.19 -6.18 -18.67
C THR A 726 20.26 -5.08 -18.70
N ASN A 727 20.32 -4.25 -19.74
CA ASN A 727 21.41 -3.29 -19.96
C ASN A 727 21.07 -1.87 -19.50
N VAL A 728 19.86 -1.37 -19.77
CA VAL A 728 19.50 0.02 -19.43
C VAL A 728 19.06 0.10 -17.97
N LEU A 729 18.10 -0.74 -17.55
CA LEU A 729 17.51 -0.64 -16.21
C LEU A 729 18.49 -1.06 -15.11
N ASN A 730 19.24 -2.14 -15.30
CA ASN A 730 20.24 -2.57 -14.30
C ASN A 730 21.38 -1.55 -14.15
N VAL A 731 21.95 -1.05 -15.27
CA VAL A 731 22.98 -0.01 -15.21
C VAL A 731 22.45 1.21 -14.47
N TYR A 732 21.25 1.69 -14.82
CA TYR A 732 20.64 2.82 -14.13
C TYR A 732 20.43 2.55 -12.64
N ALA A 733 19.95 1.37 -12.26
CA ALA A 733 19.71 0.98 -10.87
C ALA A 733 20.99 1.00 -10.03
N PHE A 734 22.03 0.29 -10.49
CA PHE A 734 23.31 0.18 -9.77
C PHE A 734 24.05 1.53 -9.70
N CYS A 735 24.05 2.31 -10.80
CA CYS A 735 24.60 3.67 -10.81
C CYS A 735 23.83 4.62 -9.88
N ASN A 736 22.59 4.31 -9.51
CA ASN A 736 21.76 5.15 -8.65
C ASN A 736 21.45 4.53 -7.27
N THR A 737 22.32 3.63 -6.78
CA THR A 737 22.25 3.06 -5.41
C THR A 737 22.35 4.10 -4.28
N HIS A 738 22.99 5.23 -4.55
CA HIS A 738 23.04 6.38 -3.65
C HIS A 738 21.70 7.14 -3.52
N ASP A 739 20.78 6.96 -4.47
CA ASP A 739 19.50 7.65 -4.47
C ASP A 739 18.43 6.82 -3.75
N ILE A 740 18.24 7.14 -2.47
CA ILE A 740 17.25 6.51 -1.58
C ILE A 740 15.88 7.25 -1.64
N SER A 741 15.71 8.19 -2.58
CA SER A 741 14.44 8.87 -2.76
C SER A 741 13.35 7.88 -3.16
N TRP A 742 12.13 8.15 -2.71
CA TRP A 742 10.95 7.34 -3.05
C TRP A 742 10.38 7.66 -4.43
N GLY A 743 11.00 8.55 -5.22
CA GLY A 743 10.62 8.83 -6.60
C GLY A 743 9.48 9.82 -6.82
N THR A 744 8.95 10.48 -5.78
CA THR A 744 7.92 11.53 -5.92
C THR A 744 8.21 12.79 -5.06
N LYS A 745 7.55 13.88 -5.45
CA LYS A 745 7.92 15.30 -5.37
C LYS A 745 7.85 15.88 -3.93
N GLY A 746 8.66 16.93 -3.71
CA GLY A 746 9.03 17.55 -2.44
C GLY A 746 7.91 17.94 -1.45
N ASP A 747 8.32 18.25 -0.23
CA ASP A 747 7.46 18.68 0.88
C ASP A 747 6.93 20.09 0.64
N ASP A 748 5.59 20.23 0.55
CA ASP A 748 4.92 21.53 0.63
C ASP A 748 4.37 21.69 2.05
N LYS A 749 4.42 22.90 2.59
CA LYS A 749 3.91 23.19 3.94
C LYS A 749 2.37 23.29 3.92
N PRO A 750 1.65 22.68 4.88
CA PRO A 750 0.20 22.80 4.96
C PRO A 750 -0.25 24.21 5.38
N ASP A 751 -1.43 24.62 4.91
CA ASP A 751 -2.09 25.87 5.33
C ASP A 751 -2.45 25.84 6.83
N LYS A 752 -2.29 26.96 7.53
CA LYS A 752 -2.53 27.03 8.99
C LYS A 752 -4.01 26.82 9.34
N LEU A 753 -4.27 25.96 10.32
CA LEU A 753 -5.60 25.68 10.87
C LEU A 753 -5.78 26.38 12.24
N PRO A 754 -7.01 26.59 12.73
CA PRO A 754 -7.25 27.15 14.06
C PRO A 754 -6.81 26.20 15.19
N SER A 755 -6.38 26.76 16.33
CA SER A 755 -5.99 26.04 17.55
C SER A 755 -7.08 26.06 18.62
N VAL A 756 -7.11 25.05 19.49
CA VAL A 756 -8.03 24.95 20.64
C VAL A 756 -7.21 24.87 21.94
N SER A 757 -7.65 25.61 22.97
CA SER A 757 -7.08 25.59 24.32
C SER A 757 -8.18 25.25 25.34
N THR A 758 -7.93 24.30 26.25
CA THR A 758 -8.91 23.68 27.17
C THR A 758 -8.74 24.10 28.64
N LYS A 759 -8.17 25.28 28.92
CA LYS A 759 -7.90 25.80 30.28
C LYS A 759 -9.07 25.73 31.29
N ASP A 760 -10.32 25.52 30.85
CA ASP A 760 -11.53 25.43 31.69
C ASP A 760 -12.18 24.02 31.74
N GLY A 761 -11.52 22.96 31.27
CA GLY A 761 -12.09 21.59 31.24
C GLY A 761 -13.11 21.33 30.12
N ALA A 762 -13.45 22.36 29.32
CA ALA A 762 -14.24 22.27 28.10
C ALA A 762 -13.51 22.97 26.94
N GLY A 763 -13.33 22.29 25.81
CA GLY A 763 -12.74 22.87 24.60
C GLY A 763 -13.73 23.77 23.87
N LYS A 764 -13.36 25.02 23.57
CA LYS A 764 -14.16 25.88 22.68
C LYS A 764 -13.88 25.47 21.23
N ALA A 765 -14.87 24.89 20.54
CA ALA A 765 -14.75 24.51 19.14
C ALA A 765 -15.91 25.11 18.32
N ASP A 766 -15.58 25.82 17.26
CA ASP A 766 -16.57 26.30 16.28
C ASP A 766 -17.11 25.11 15.50
N LEU A 767 -18.38 24.77 15.70
CA LEU A 767 -19.13 23.80 14.90
C LEU A 767 -19.95 24.58 13.86
N PRO A 768 -19.91 24.23 12.57
CA PRO A 768 -20.75 24.87 11.56
C PRO A 768 -22.24 24.60 11.81
N ASP A 769 -23.11 25.58 11.54
CA ASP A 769 -24.57 25.45 11.63
C ASP A 769 -25.12 24.59 10.46
N GLU A 770 -26.29 23.95 10.65
CA GLU A 770 -26.92 23.03 9.67
C GLU A 770 -27.13 23.62 8.27
N ALA A 771 -27.37 24.94 8.18
CA ALA A 771 -27.52 25.64 6.92
C ALA A 771 -26.18 25.80 6.15
N ASP A 772 -25.05 25.86 6.86
CA ASP A 772 -23.70 26.02 6.31
C ASP A 772 -23.17 24.69 5.76
N LEU A 773 -23.55 23.56 6.38
CA LEU A 773 -23.20 22.20 5.95
C LEU A 773 -23.69 21.85 4.54
N ASN A 774 -24.93 22.24 4.19
CA ASN A 774 -25.47 21.99 2.85
C ASN A 774 -24.78 22.85 1.77
N THR A 775 -24.44 24.11 2.10
CA THR A 775 -23.73 25.01 1.17
C THR A 775 -22.27 24.59 1.00
N MET A 776 -21.61 24.11 2.06
CA MET A 776 -20.28 23.50 1.99
C MET A 776 -20.27 22.21 1.16
N TYR A 777 -21.28 21.35 1.35
CA TYR A 777 -21.47 20.13 0.56
C TYR A 777 -21.70 20.43 -0.94
N GLU A 778 -22.55 21.42 -1.25
CA GLU A 778 -22.77 21.87 -2.63
C GLU A 778 -21.52 22.52 -3.26
N ARG A 779 -20.75 23.30 -2.48
CA ARG A 779 -19.50 23.91 -2.95
C ARG A 779 -18.46 22.84 -3.30
N GLU A 780 -18.26 21.84 -2.44
CA GLU A 780 -17.36 20.72 -2.70
C GLU A 780 -17.83 19.88 -3.90
N LEU A 781 -19.14 19.70 -4.10
CA LEU A 781 -19.70 19.08 -5.31
C LEU A 781 -19.54 19.94 -6.58
N ALA A 782 -19.39 21.26 -6.47
CA ALA A 782 -19.18 22.17 -7.59
C ALA A 782 -17.71 22.24 -8.07
N VAL A 783 -16.74 21.85 -7.22
CA VAL A 783 -15.29 21.81 -7.56
C VAL A 783 -14.97 20.82 -8.69
N PHE A 784 -15.90 19.93 -9.04
CA PHE A 784 -15.71 18.93 -10.11
C PHE A 784 -15.99 19.45 -11.53
N ALA A 785 -16.52 20.67 -11.69
CA ALA A 785 -17.00 21.18 -12.99
C ALA A 785 -15.93 21.85 -13.87
N GLN A 786 -14.67 22.00 -13.42
CA GLN A 786 -13.60 22.61 -14.21
C GLN A 786 -12.28 21.82 -14.15
N LYS A 787 -11.54 21.86 -15.27
CA LYS A 787 -10.28 21.13 -15.50
C LYS A 787 -9.11 21.85 -14.83
N HIS A 788 -8.43 21.15 -13.91
CA HIS A 788 -7.27 21.64 -13.16
C HIS A 788 -5.99 21.65 -14.02
N VAL A 789 -5.16 22.69 -13.86
CA VAL A 789 -3.84 22.84 -14.50
C VAL A 789 -2.79 22.94 -13.39
N GLU A 790 -1.78 22.07 -13.43
CA GLU A 790 -0.69 22.03 -12.43
C GLU A 790 0.24 23.24 -12.55
N GLU A 791 0.35 24.05 -11.50
CA GLU A 791 1.46 25.00 -11.35
C GLU A 791 2.65 24.30 -10.68
N LYS A 792 3.78 24.19 -11.40
CA LYS A 792 5.05 23.77 -10.82
C LYS A 792 5.83 25.02 -10.41
N LYS A 793 6.01 25.22 -9.11
CA LYS A 793 7.05 26.13 -8.59
C LYS A 793 8.19 25.36 -7.93
N ALA A 794 9.39 25.89 -8.14
CA ALA A 794 10.66 25.23 -7.91
C ALA A 794 11.02 25.12 -6.42
N LEU A 795 11.67 24.01 -6.08
CA LEU A 795 12.33 23.78 -4.79
C LEU A 795 13.73 24.39 -4.79
N THR A 796 14.09 25.12 -3.72
CA THR A 796 15.35 24.89 -2.97
C THR A 796 15.29 25.58 -1.61
N PRO A 797 15.80 24.92 -0.56
CA PRO A 797 17.14 25.25 -0.07
C PRO A 797 17.98 23.99 0.22
N SER A 798 18.95 23.75 -0.65
CA SER A 798 20.14 22.95 -0.38
C SER A 798 20.89 23.51 0.82
N GLN A 799 21.28 22.68 1.80
CA GLN A 799 22.47 22.79 2.67
C GLN A 799 22.41 21.98 4.00
N LEU A 800 21.84 20.76 4.04
CA LEU A 800 22.02 19.89 5.21
C LEU A 800 22.48 18.43 4.98
N ASP A 801 22.63 17.97 3.73
CA ASP A 801 22.96 16.55 3.44
C ASP A 801 24.32 16.32 2.75
N GLU A 802 25.19 17.33 2.62
CA GLU A 802 26.37 17.24 1.75
C GLU A 802 27.38 16.15 2.16
N LYS A 803 27.62 15.96 3.46
CA LYS A 803 28.52 14.90 3.97
C LYS A 803 27.93 13.49 3.86
N GLN A 804 26.60 13.34 4.04
CA GLN A 804 25.94 12.04 3.88
C GLN A 804 25.81 11.66 2.41
N LEU A 805 25.50 12.63 1.54
CA LEU A 805 25.47 12.46 0.09
C LEU A 805 26.83 12.00 -0.45
N ASP A 806 27.94 12.57 0.02
CA ASP A 806 29.27 12.17 -0.42
C ASP A 806 29.66 10.77 0.07
N TYR A 807 29.32 10.39 1.30
CA TYR A 807 29.45 9.00 1.76
C TYR A 807 28.62 8.03 0.91
N TYR A 808 27.36 8.37 0.60
CA TYR A 808 26.49 7.55 -0.24
C TYR A 808 27.00 7.43 -1.68
N ARG A 809 27.56 8.50 -2.25
CA ARG A 809 28.24 8.50 -3.56
C ARG A 809 29.48 7.62 -3.55
N GLY A 810 30.23 7.57 -2.44
CA GLY A 810 31.39 6.71 -2.26
C GLY A 810 31.04 5.22 -2.31
N VAL A 811 30.05 4.78 -1.53
CA VAL A 811 29.63 3.36 -1.53
C VAL A 811 29.04 2.93 -2.87
N ARG A 812 28.24 3.77 -3.52
CA ARG A 812 27.82 3.55 -4.92
C ARG A 812 29.01 3.22 -5.79
N THR A 813 30.05 4.05 -5.73
CA THR A 813 31.22 3.93 -6.61
C THR A 813 31.90 2.58 -6.41
N VAL A 814 32.05 2.11 -5.16
CA VAL A 814 32.61 0.78 -4.87
C VAL A 814 31.72 -0.35 -5.39
N VAL A 815 30.41 -0.30 -5.16
CA VAL A 815 29.47 -1.35 -5.61
C VAL A 815 29.44 -1.45 -7.13
N VAL A 816 29.34 -0.30 -7.82
CA VAL A 816 29.34 -0.24 -9.30
C VAL A 816 30.67 -0.71 -9.85
N LEU A 817 31.80 -0.29 -9.28
CA LEU A 817 33.13 -0.75 -9.72
C LEU A 817 33.28 -2.26 -9.54
N LEU A 818 32.89 -2.81 -8.39
CA LEU A 818 32.96 -4.26 -8.16
C LEU A 818 32.07 -5.02 -9.13
N TRP A 819 30.85 -4.54 -9.37
CA TRP A 819 29.94 -5.12 -10.36
C TRP A 819 30.48 -5.07 -11.79
N MET A 820 31.04 -3.93 -12.20
CA MET A 820 31.68 -3.76 -13.52
C MET A 820 32.90 -4.65 -13.68
N VAL A 821 33.81 -4.66 -12.70
CA VAL A 821 35.05 -5.46 -12.74
C VAL A 821 34.73 -6.95 -12.76
N THR A 822 33.73 -7.40 -11.99
CA THR A 822 33.34 -8.83 -11.98
C THR A 822 32.67 -9.25 -13.29
N ASN A 823 31.77 -8.42 -13.87
CA ASN A 823 31.17 -8.72 -15.18
C ASN A 823 32.19 -8.64 -16.32
N PHE A 824 33.12 -7.68 -16.28
CA PHE A 824 34.21 -7.58 -17.24
C PHE A 824 35.18 -8.77 -17.11
N GLY A 825 35.54 -9.13 -15.88
CA GLY A 825 36.38 -10.29 -15.58
C GLY A 825 35.77 -11.59 -16.09
N LEU A 826 34.45 -11.78 -15.92
CA LEU A 826 33.71 -12.91 -16.50
C LEU A 826 33.87 -12.95 -18.03
N ALA A 827 33.62 -11.84 -18.71
CA ALA A 827 33.75 -11.77 -20.16
C ALA A 827 35.20 -12.01 -20.62
N ALA A 828 36.18 -11.45 -19.91
CA ALA A 828 37.61 -11.60 -20.21
C ALA A 828 38.09 -13.05 -20.03
N VAL A 829 37.63 -13.74 -18.99
CA VAL A 829 37.97 -15.16 -18.74
C VAL A 829 37.38 -16.07 -19.80
N VAL A 830 36.08 -15.90 -20.09
CA VAL A 830 35.37 -16.76 -21.06
C VAL A 830 35.90 -16.56 -22.47
N LEU A 831 36.12 -15.32 -22.89
CA LEU A 831 36.65 -15.01 -24.21
C LEU A 831 38.18 -15.14 -24.29
N SER A 832 38.87 -15.34 -23.16
CA SER A 832 40.33 -15.25 -23.04
C SER A 832 40.88 -13.98 -23.71
N THR A 833 40.32 -12.82 -23.35
CA THR A 833 40.69 -11.51 -23.88
C THR A 833 41.33 -10.63 -22.79
N ALA A 834 41.62 -9.36 -23.07
CA ALA A 834 42.15 -8.38 -22.11
C ALA A 834 43.50 -8.78 -21.45
N GLY A 835 44.38 -9.44 -22.20
CA GLY A 835 45.76 -9.73 -21.77
C GLY A 835 45.96 -11.08 -21.07
N LEU A 836 44.90 -11.84 -20.79
CA LEU A 836 45.00 -13.25 -20.35
C LEU A 836 45.78 -14.13 -21.34
N ASP A 837 45.70 -13.80 -22.64
CA ASP A 837 46.50 -14.41 -23.70
C ASP A 837 48.01 -14.32 -23.51
N ARG A 838 48.49 -13.31 -22.78
CA ARG A 838 49.92 -13.12 -22.48
C ARG A 838 50.37 -13.92 -21.25
N ILE A 839 49.43 -14.32 -20.40
CA ILE A 839 49.69 -15.07 -19.15
C ILE A 839 49.59 -16.57 -19.40
N THR A 840 48.74 -17.01 -20.34
CA THR A 840 48.67 -18.39 -20.84
C THR A 840 49.05 -18.44 -22.32
N PRO A 841 50.36 -18.42 -22.67
CA PRO A 841 50.82 -18.29 -24.05
C PRO A 841 50.54 -19.51 -24.97
N ASN A 842 50.03 -20.63 -24.44
CA ASN A 842 49.75 -21.86 -25.20
C ASN A 842 48.26 -22.15 -25.44
N THR A 843 47.37 -21.15 -25.29
CA THR A 843 45.95 -21.33 -25.61
C THR A 843 45.72 -21.18 -27.12
N ASN A 844 45.72 -22.30 -27.85
CA ASN A 844 45.33 -22.35 -29.26
C ASN A 844 43.92 -21.78 -29.47
N ALA A 845 43.62 -21.27 -30.68
CA ALA A 845 42.29 -20.74 -31.03
C ALA A 845 41.16 -21.73 -30.71
N GLU A 846 41.39 -23.03 -30.94
CA GLU A 846 40.48 -24.12 -30.59
C GLU A 846 40.17 -24.20 -29.09
N THR A 847 41.15 -23.97 -28.21
CA THR A 847 40.95 -24.00 -26.76
C THR A 847 40.11 -22.82 -26.27
N LYS A 848 40.19 -21.66 -26.94
CA LYS A 848 39.33 -20.49 -26.64
C LYS A 848 37.89 -20.76 -27.04
N GLU A 849 37.68 -21.31 -28.23
CA GLU A 849 36.37 -21.68 -28.74
C GLU A 849 35.71 -22.77 -27.88
N GLN A 850 36.47 -23.77 -27.44
CA GLN A 850 35.99 -24.79 -26.50
C GLN A 850 35.56 -24.20 -25.15
N ARG A 851 36.31 -23.25 -24.57
CA ARG A 851 35.92 -22.61 -23.30
C ARG A 851 34.62 -21.82 -23.42
N ALA A 852 34.49 -21.02 -24.47
CA ALA A 852 33.26 -20.27 -24.75
C ALA A 852 32.06 -21.21 -24.94
N THR A 853 32.26 -22.32 -25.65
CA THR A 853 31.24 -23.35 -25.89
C THR A 853 30.80 -24.04 -24.58
N ILE A 854 31.76 -24.44 -23.74
CA ILE A 854 31.49 -25.05 -22.43
C ILE A 854 30.75 -24.08 -21.52
N TYR A 855 31.18 -22.81 -21.47
CA TYR A 855 30.52 -21.81 -20.65
C TYR A 855 29.07 -21.57 -21.09
N MET A 856 28.84 -21.44 -22.40
CA MET A 856 27.49 -21.30 -22.96
C MET A 856 26.61 -22.51 -22.65
N ALA A 857 27.15 -23.73 -22.76
CA ALA A 857 26.43 -24.93 -22.34
C ALA A 857 26.06 -24.85 -20.85
N VAL A 858 27.01 -24.50 -19.97
CA VAL A 858 26.74 -24.35 -18.52
C VAL A 858 25.63 -23.34 -18.25
N VAL A 859 25.66 -22.17 -18.91
CA VAL A 859 24.62 -21.15 -18.77
C VAL A 859 23.27 -21.68 -19.23
N LEU A 860 23.19 -22.31 -20.40
CA LEU A 860 21.95 -22.86 -20.95
C LEU A 860 21.36 -23.97 -20.06
N TYR A 861 22.18 -24.93 -19.64
CA TYR A 861 21.73 -26.01 -18.74
C TYR A 861 21.33 -25.46 -17.37
N SER A 862 22.00 -24.42 -16.86
CA SER A 862 21.64 -23.79 -15.60
C SER A 862 20.31 -23.06 -15.70
N VAL A 863 20.08 -22.28 -16.78
CA VAL A 863 18.78 -21.63 -17.03
C VAL A 863 17.68 -22.68 -17.17
N ALA A 864 17.95 -23.78 -17.88
CA ALA A 864 17.00 -24.88 -18.03
C ALA A 864 16.67 -25.54 -16.68
N ALA A 865 17.68 -25.78 -15.83
CA ALA A 865 17.50 -26.33 -14.50
C ALA A 865 16.70 -25.38 -13.58
N LEU A 866 17.00 -24.07 -13.61
CA LEU A 866 16.28 -23.07 -12.83
C LEU A 866 14.81 -22.96 -13.27
N SER A 867 14.55 -22.93 -14.58
CA SER A 867 13.18 -22.92 -15.12
C SER A 867 12.44 -24.22 -14.81
N GLY A 868 13.10 -25.37 -14.91
CA GLY A 868 12.54 -26.67 -14.54
C GLY A 868 12.17 -26.74 -13.06
N PHE A 869 13.03 -26.21 -12.17
CA PHE A 869 12.74 -26.15 -10.74
C PHE A 869 11.52 -25.27 -10.44
N LYS A 870 11.41 -24.09 -11.07
CA LYS A 870 10.21 -23.23 -10.99
C LYS A 870 8.95 -23.98 -11.44
N PHE A 871 9.04 -24.67 -12.57
CA PHE A 871 7.91 -25.44 -13.10
C PHE A 871 7.46 -26.54 -12.14
N ILE A 872 8.37 -27.32 -11.57
CA ILE A 872 8.06 -28.38 -10.60
C ILE A 872 7.35 -27.79 -9.37
N GLY A 873 7.84 -26.68 -8.83
CA GLY A 873 7.20 -25.99 -7.71
C GLY A 873 5.80 -25.47 -8.05
N ALA A 874 5.63 -24.89 -9.23
CA ALA A 874 4.33 -24.43 -9.72
C ALA A 874 3.34 -25.60 -9.92
N MET A 875 3.81 -26.75 -10.39
CA MET A 875 2.98 -27.96 -10.52
C MET A 875 2.58 -28.51 -9.15
N TRP A 876 3.50 -28.55 -8.20
CA TRP A 876 3.19 -28.94 -6.82
C TRP A 876 2.14 -28.01 -6.21
N PHE A 877 2.28 -26.69 -6.39
CA PHE A 877 1.29 -25.72 -5.95
C PHE A 877 -0.09 -26.00 -6.55
N LEU A 878 -0.19 -26.30 -7.86
CA LEU A 878 -1.45 -26.65 -8.49
C LEU A 878 -2.09 -27.90 -7.88
N VAL A 879 -1.30 -28.94 -7.64
CA VAL A 879 -1.77 -30.17 -6.98
C VAL A 879 -2.32 -29.84 -5.59
N VAL A 880 -1.57 -29.09 -4.77
CA VAL A 880 -2.02 -28.69 -3.43
C VAL A 880 -3.31 -27.87 -3.49
N ARG A 881 -3.40 -26.92 -4.45
CA ARG A 881 -4.56 -26.08 -4.65
C ARG A 881 -5.80 -26.88 -5.05
N MET A 882 -5.68 -27.95 -5.85
CA MET A 882 -6.80 -28.83 -6.19
C MET A 882 -7.44 -29.46 -4.93
N PHE A 883 -6.65 -29.78 -3.91
CA PHE A 883 -7.16 -30.37 -2.66
C PHE A 883 -7.57 -29.32 -1.62
N ARG A 884 -6.85 -28.20 -1.51
CA ARG A 884 -7.11 -27.17 -0.47
C ARG A 884 -8.12 -26.10 -0.90
N GLY A 885 -8.33 -25.91 -2.21
CA GLY A 885 -9.32 -24.97 -2.75
C GLY A 885 -9.00 -23.48 -2.56
N VAL A 886 -7.72 -23.15 -2.29
CA VAL A 886 -7.18 -21.78 -2.18
C VAL A 886 -5.86 -21.68 -2.95
#